data_AF-A0A7J6P141-F1
#
_entry.id   AF-A0A7J6P141-F1
#
_cell.length_a   1.000
_cell.length_b   1.000
_cell.length_c   1.000
_cell.angle_alpha   90.00
_cell.angle_beta   90.00
_cell.angle_gamma   90.00
#
_symmetry.space_group_name_H-M   'P 1'
#
loop_
_entity.id
_entity.type
_entity.pdbx_description
1 polymer ?
#
loop_
_entity_poly.entity_id
_entity_poly.type
_entity_poly.pdbx_seq_one_letter_code
_entity_poly.pdbx_strand_id
1 'polypeptide(L)'
;MSPGHQSPPPPLAANDFVLLYRSFDSIIQIPALTPGGITNCRHGAFHHDDIIGKLTWGETIEPRTSQEKFKRGMILVRPTPALITDTVRHRTQIIYHGDISMILTGLDVRPGKKVVEAGTGSGSLSTSLIQALRHHGSDRSLDGHLYTFEYHEPRFVEAKSDFERYGFSDIVTIQHRDVIHDGLPDELVDMDAVFWDLPAPWKCIITAKEHLREGGLLCTFSPCIEQVMKNCAAMEAEGFTGIHTYECMLKEWGVMSTAKLNRTRKRGRDDRAKPNAVSGNADEQLSWIRVYGTVSLQLPMYTSVRIWNVFRHASPSNVVQFHENPFDLPFSVQADHLLDLEDVMAIYRDNYEGTQFDLTKGILAGPFHSPYRLEGGEGEVEVPGQFARGISIPRTAYTMIGYPDPDNAVLYYSEDAPATSLFVPFLCKTLSEAGGMKLAEAANLYAKQFQVGYKGDFSNAKETAWWAFDFVANWMAVNYDNMSREFVKPAIKYWQPRLLEAALSKSTATCKAIQESVVQYWWKLSDTLVVRYNDGFYNFPPSDPAAVEHIGYPADFLAMIGYSNYFYTPQYVQPATSSITAEEVVTRHSTIQVFLILLVGAFVGFVTGFNLEKIRRRRLSTPNHATATPPTRSGYARLFDPLL
;
A
#
# COMPACT_ATOMS: atom_id res chain seq x y z
N MET A 1 -36.06 35.04 9.70
CA MET A 1 -36.08 35.90 8.51
C MET A 1 -37.00 35.24 7.49
N SER A 2 -38.10 35.90 7.11
CA SER A 2 -38.95 35.40 6.01
C SER A 2 -38.11 35.30 4.73
N PRO A 3 -38.27 34.27 3.88
CA PRO A 3 -37.56 34.20 2.63
C PRO A 3 -38.02 35.40 1.78
N GLY A 4 -37.09 36.31 1.48
CA GLY A 4 -37.37 37.39 0.54
C GLY A 4 -37.83 36.77 -0.78
N HIS A 5 -38.95 37.25 -1.32
CA HIS A 5 -39.36 36.98 -2.69
C HIS A 5 -38.19 37.32 -3.62
N GLN A 6 -37.45 36.31 -4.08
CA GLN A 6 -36.51 36.49 -5.17
C GLN A 6 -37.36 36.62 -6.44
N SER A 7 -37.28 37.78 -7.09
CA SER A 7 -37.82 37.96 -8.43
C SER A 7 -37.35 36.81 -9.32
N PRO A 8 -38.19 36.27 -10.21
CA PRO A 8 -37.79 35.19 -11.10
C PRO A 8 -36.56 35.62 -11.91
N PRO A 9 -35.58 34.72 -12.14
CA PRO A 9 -34.39 35.04 -12.90
C PRO A 9 -34.78 35.57 -14.30
N PRO A 10 -34.04 36.56 -14.84
CA PRO A 10 -34.34 37.08 -16.16
C PRO A 10 -34.20 35.98 -17.23
N PRO A 11 -34.96 36.06 -18.34
CA PRO A 11 -34.79 35.17 -19.49
C PRO A 11 -33.37 35.20 -20.03
N LEU A 12 -32.88 34.05 -20.49
CA LEU A 12 -31.59 33.92 -21.15
C LEU A 12 -31.57 34.71 -22.46
N ALA A 13 -30.46 35.39 -22.73
CA ALA A 13 -30.28 36.25 -23.88
C ALA A 13 -29.26 35.67 -24.87
N ALA A 14 -29.19 36.27 -26.06
CA ALA A 14 -28.09 36.00 -26.97
C ALA A 14 -26.75 36.39 -26.32
N ASN A 15 -25.70 35.64 -26.63
CA ASN A 15 -24.35 35.72 -26.06
C ASN A 15 -24.21 35.28 -24.59
N ASP A 16 -25.28 34.84 -23.92
CA ASP A 16 -25.11 34.21 -22.61
C ASP A 16 -24.30 32.91 -22.75
N PHE A 17 -23.27 32.74 -21.92
CA PHE A 17 -22.54 31.49 -21.76
C PHE A 17 -23.36 30.57 -20.85
N VAL A 18 -23.78 29.40 -21.36
CA VAL A 18 -24.66 28.46 -20.66
C VAL A 18 -24.02 27.07 -20.59
N LEU A 19 -24.24 26.36 -19.48
CA LEU A 19 -23.94 24.94 -19.37
C LEU A 19 -25.24 24.13 -19.32
N LEU A 20 -25.32 23.08 -20.14
CA LEU A 20 -26.36 22.05 -20.03
C LEU A 20 -25.89 21.00 -19.04
N TYR A 21 -26.52 20.95 -17.86
CA TYR A 21 -26.19 20.02 -16.79
C TYR A 21 -27.23 18.90 -16.68
N ARG A 22 -26.75 17.66 -16.58
CA ARG A 22 -27.61 16.49 -16.29
C ARG A 22 -27.10 15.67 -15.11
N SER A 23 -25.79 15.50 -15.02
CA SER A 23 -25.08 14.80 -13.96
C SER A 23 -23.61 15.24 -14.00
N PHE A 24 -22.85 14.90 -12.96
CA PHE A 24 -21.42 15.21 -12.87
C PHE A 24 -20.60 14.70 -14.07
N ASP A 25 -21.00 13.58 -14.68
CA ASP A 25 -20.36 12.99 -15.88
C ASP A 25 -20.99 13.47 -17.21
N SER A 26 -21.90 14.45 -17.15
CA SER A 26 -22.71 14.86 -18.28
C SER A 26 -23.06 16.33 -18.24
N ILE A 27 -22.08 17.15 -18.63
CA ILE A 27 -22.20 18.59 -18.74
C ILE A 27 -21.75 19.00 -20.16
N ILE A 28 -22.54 19.84 -20.85
CA ILE A 28 -22.22 20.32 -22.21
C ILE A 28 -22.12 21.85 -22.16
N GLN A 29 -21.02 22.40 -22.68
CA GLN A 29 -20.86 23.85 -22.79
C GLN A 29 -21.56 24.41 -24.03
N ILE A 30 -22.22 25.56 -23.86
CA ILE A 30 -22.66 26.46 -24.94
C ILE A 30 -22.02 27.82 -24.68
N PRO A 31 -20.80 28.07 -25.20
CA PRO A 31 -20.03 29.27 -24.88
C PRO A 31 -20.76 30.59 -25.15
N ALA A 32 -21.60 30.62 -26.19
CA ALA A 32 -22.46 31.75 -26.48
C ALA A 32 -23.77 31.29 -27.14
N LEU A 33 -24.91 31.64 -26.53
CA LEU A 33 -26.22 31.45 -27.15
C LEU A 33 -26.34 32.32 -28.42
N THR A 34 -26.39 31.67 -29.57
CA THR A 34 -26.47 32.32 -30.89
C THR A 34 -27.85 32.11 -31.51
N PRO A 35 -28.56 33.18 -31.94
CA PRO A 35 -29.82 33.04 -32.68
C PRO A 35 -29.65 32.14 -33.92
N GLY A 36 -30.59 31.21 -34.12
CA GLY A 36 -30.51 30.17 -35.16
C GLY A 36 -29.45 29.07 -34.91
N GLY A 37 -28.69 29.17 -33.82
CA GLY A 37 -27.63 28.23 -33.47
C GLY A 37 -28.18 26.89 -32.97
N ILE A 38 -27.39 25.83 -33.18
CA ILE A 38 -27.72 24.47 -32.75
C ILE A 38 -26.49 23.85 -32.10
N THR A 39 -26.64 23.40 -30.85
CA THR A 39 -25.62 22.59 -30.17
C THR A 39 -25.96 21.12 -30.31
N ASN A 40 -25.13 20.38 -31.05
CA ASN A 40 -25.25 18.94 -31.21
C ASN A 40 -24.38 18.21 -30.20
N CYS A 41 -24.94 17.27 -29.45
CA CYS A 41 -24.18 16.41 -28.54
C CYS A 41 -24.77 15.00 -28.49
N ARG A 42 -24.19 14.13 -27.64
CA ARG A 42 -24.65 12.74 -27.44
C ARG A 42 -26.11 12.61 -26.98
N HIS A 43 -26.72 13.69 -26.47
CA HIS A 43 -28.12 13.72 -26.03
C HIS A 43 -29.08 14.27 -27.10
N GLY A 44 -28.59 14.71 -28.25
CA GLY A 44 -29.40 15.24 -29.35
C GLY A 44 -29.05 16.68 -29.70
N ALA A 45 -29.92 17.30 -30.50
CA ALA A 45 -29.77 18.67 -30.98
C ALA A 45 -30.54 19.66 -30.10
N PHE A 46 -29.83 20.62 -29.52
CA PHE A 46 -30.41 21.70 -28.71
C PHE A 46 -30.41 23.00 -29.53
N HIS A 47 -31.59 23.49 -29.90
CA HIS A 47 -31.74 24.73 -30.65
C HIS A 47 -31.71 25.94 -29.71
N HIS A 48 -30.86 26.92 -30.00
CA HIS A 48 -30.68 28.08 -29.14
C HIS A 48 -31.94 28.97 -29.11
N ASP A 49 -32.71 29.00 -30.20
CA ASP A 49 -33.98 29.74 -30.28
C ASP A 49 -35.06 29.17 -29.34
N ASP A 50 -34.90 27.94 -28.85
CA ASP A 50 -35.78 27.35 -27.84
C ASP A 50 -35.38 27.78 -26.41
N ILE A 51 -34.22 28.43 -26.25
CA ILE A 51 -33.67 28.90 -24.99
C ILE A 51 -33.80 30.43 -24.89
N ILE A 52 -33.31 31.15 -25.90
CA ILE A 52 -33.23 32.62 -25.91
C ILE A 52 -34.62 33.24 -25.75
N GLY A 53 -34.78 34.09 -24.73
CA GLY A 53 -36.01 34.80 -24.41
C GLY A 53 -37.16 33.93 -23.90
N LYS A 54 -36.98 32.61 -23.81
CA LYS A 54 -38.03 31.64 -23.46
C LYS A 54 -37.76 30.91 -22.15
N LEU A 55 -36.50 30.59 -21.88
CA LEU A 55 -36.09 29.86 -20.67
C LEU A 55 -35.20 30.73 -19.79
N THR A 56 -35.21 30.41 -18.51
CA THR A 56 -34.44 31.05 -17.44
C THR A 56 -33.48 30.04 -16.81
N TRP A 57 -32.57 30.54 -15.96
CA TRP A 57 -31.61 29.69 -15.24
C TRP A 57 -32.32 28.66 -14.34
N GLY A 58 -31.88 27.40 -14.40
CA GLY A 58 -32.44 26.27 -13.66
C GLY A 58 -33.57 25.53 -14.38
N GLU A 59 -34.08 26.07 -15.50
CA GLU A 59 -35.08 25.37 -16.30
C GLU A 59 -34.45 24.28 -17.18
N THR A 60 -35.30 23.34 -17.61
CA THR A 60 -34.88 22.18 -18.40
C THR A 60 -35.16 22.42 -19.88
N ILE A 61 -34.18 22.19 -20.74
CA ILE A 61 -34.34 22.15 -22.19
C ILE A 61 -34.34 20.69 -22.68
N GLU A 62 -35.28 20.37 -23.55
CA GLU A 62 -35.34 19.06 -24.21
C GLU A 62 -34.64 19.08 -25.57
N PRO A 63 -33.89 18.03 -25.94
CA PRO A 63 -33.29 17.93 -27.25
C PRO A 63 -34.33 17.59 -28.32
N ARG A 64 -34.18 18.14 -29.53
CA ARG A 64 -34.91 17.68 -30.70
C ARG A 64 -34.28 16.39 -31.21
N THR A 65 -34.94 15.26 -30.95
CA THR A 65 -34.45 13.92 -31.33
C THR A 65 -35.60 12.95 -31.61
N SER A 66 -35.41 12.07 -32.60
CA SER A 66 -36.35 10.98 -32.91
C SER A 66 -36.18 9.77 -31.97
N GLN A 67 -35.11 9.73 -31.15
CA GLN A 67 -34.83 8.61 -30.25
C GLN A 67 -35.34 8.89 -28.83
N GLU A 68 -36.39 8.17 -28.41
CA GLU A 68 -37.03 8.27 -27.08
C GLU A 68 -36.05 8.26 -25.90
N LYS A 69 -35.00 7.41 -25.94
CA LYS A 69 -34.00 7.33 -24.86
C LYS A 69 -33.23 8.62 -24.61
N PHE A 70 -33.20 9.53 -25.59
CA PHE A 70 -32.49 10.81 -25.53
C PHE A 70 -33.40 12.00 -25.25
N LYS A 71 -34.73 11.82 -25.18
CA LYS A 71 -35.68 12.91 -24.84
C LYS A 71 -35.56 13.46 -23.42
N ARG A 72 -34.69 12.90 -22.58
CA ARG A 72 -34.48 13.44 -21.23
C ARG A 72 -33.78 14.78 -21.32
N GLY A 73 -34.47 15.83 -20.87
CA GLY A 73 -33.93 17.19 -20.89
C GLY A 73 -32.70 17.39 -19.99
N MET A 74 -32.03 18.51 -20.23
CA MET A 74 -30.85 18.99 -19.49
C MET A 74 -31.17 20.33 -18.84
N ILE A 75 -30.61 20.58 -17.66
CA ILE A 75 -30.84 21.80 -16.89
C ILE A 75 -29.88 22.89 -17.36
N LEU A 76 -30.39 24.09 -17.59
CA LEU A 76 -29.61 25.28 -17.95
C LEU A 76 -28.98 25.86 -16.67
N VAL A 77 -27.68 25.76 -16.51
CA VAL A 77 -26.97 26.27 -15.32
C VAL A 77 -25.93 27.32 -15.69
N ARG A 78 -25.73 28.28 -14.78
CA ARG A 78 -24.69 29.30 -14.95
C ARG A 78 -23.31 28.64 -14.95
N PRO A 79 -22.40 29.03 -15.84
CA PRO A 79 -21.01 28.64 -15.76
C PRO A 79 -20.44 29.12 -14.41
N THR A 80 -19.86 28.18 -13.67
CA THR A 80 -19.05 28.47 -12.48
C THR A 80 -17.62 28.02 -12.76
N PRO A 81 -16.60 28.53 -12.05
CA PRO A 81 -15.22 28.09 -12.27
C PRO A 81 -15.09 26.57 -12.20
N ALA A 82 -15.70 25.94 -11.20
CA ALA A 82 -15.70 24.49 -11.03
C ALA A 82 -16.29 23.75 -12.24
N LEU A 83 -17.50 24.14 -12.68
CA LEU A 83 -18.16 23.48 -13.81
C LEU A 83 -17.45 23.75 -15.15
N ILE A 84 -16.80 24.91 -15.30
CA ILE A 84 -15.95 25.21 -16.47
C ILE A 84 -14.73 24.31 -16.46
N THR A 85 -14.04 24.16 -15.32
CA THR A 85 -12.92 23.21 -15.17
C THR A 85 -13.32 21.78 -15.53
N ASP A 86 -14.52 21.32 -15.12
CA ASP A 86 -15.04 19.98 -15.46
C ASP A 86 -15.34 19.77 -16.95
N THR A 87 -15.49 20.87 -17.69
CA THR A 87 -15.91 20.83 -19.09
C THR A 87 -14.93 21.51 -20.04
N VAL A 88 -13.79 21.96 -19.53
CA VAL A 88 -12.77 22.64 -20.31
C VAL A 88 -12.26 21.71 -21.39
N ARG A 89 -11.98 22.25 -22.58
CA ARG A 89 -11.37 21.46 -23.63
C ARG A 89 -9.93 21.16 -23.23
N HIS A 90 -9.67 19.92 -22.81
CA HIS A 90 -8.33 19.48 -22.42
C HIS A 90 -7.37 19.54 -23.61
N ARG A 91 -6.40 20.46 -23.53
CA ARG A 91 -5.24 20.57 -24.43
C ARG A 91 -3.95 20.17 -23.73
N THR A 92 -3.98 20.19 -22.40
CA THR A 92 -2.88 19.92 -21.48
C THR A 92 -3.39 19.15 -20.27
N GLN A 93 -2.47 18.69 -19.43
CA GLN A 93 -2.82 18.45 -18.02
C GLN A 93 -3.31 19.78 -17.43
N ILE A 94 -4.36 19.72 -16.60
CA ILE A 94 -4.96 20.89 -15.98
C ILE A 94 -4.83 20.83 -14.46
N ILE A 95 -4.98 22.00 -13.83
CA ILE A 95 -5.13 22.14 -12.39
C ILE A 95 -6.62 21.98 -12.05
N TYR A 96 -6.92 21.22 -11.01
CA TYR A 96 -8.28 20.90 -10.55
C TYR A 96 -8.64 21.68 -9.28
N HIS A 97 -9.90 21.58 -8.85
CA HIS A 97 -10.51 22.47 -7.87
C HIS A 97 -9.77 22.55 -6.53
N GLY A 98 -9.23 21.43 -6.04
CA GLY A 98 -8.46 21.38 -4.78
C GLY A 98 -7.28 22.35 -4.82
N ASP A 99 -6.41 22.19 -5.81
CA ASP A 99 -5.24 23.04 -5.99
C ASP A 99 -5.62 24.48 -6.39
N ILE A 100 -6.59 24.67 -7.29
CA ILE A 100 -7.08 26.01 -7.68
C ILE A 100 -7.52 26.80 -6.44
N SER A 101 -8.26 26.18 -5.53
CA SER A 101 -8.74 26.86 -4.31
C SER A 101 -7.59 27.32 -3.41
N MET A 102 -6.53 26.49 -3.30
CA MET A 102 -5.33 26.82 -2.54
C MET A 102 -4.51 27.91 -3.22
N ILE A 103 -4.38 27.87 -4.54
CA ILE A 103 -3.68 28.90 -5.33
C ILE A 103 -4.38 30.26 -5.19
N LEU A 104 -5.70 30.33 -5.38
CA LEU A 104 -6.46 31.57 -5.25
C LEU A 104 -6.32 32.18 -3.85
N THR A 105 -6.43 31.34 -2.81
CA THR A 105 -6.30 31.76 -1.41
C THR A 105 -4.87 32.20 -1.09
N GLY A 106 -3.88 31.41 -1.52
CA GLY A 106 -2.46 31.66 -1.26
C GLY A 106 -1.92 32.89 -1.99
N LEU A 107 -2.53 33.30 -3.10
CA LEU A 107 -2.17 34.49 -3.86
C LEU A 107 -3.04 35.73 -3.56
N ASP A 108 -3.95 35.67 -2.57
CA ASP A 108 -4.90 36.75 -2.24
C ASP A 108 -5.64 37.29 -3.48
N VAL A 109 -6.10 36.38 -4.35
CA VAL A 109 -6.78 36.76 -5.60
C VAL A 109 -8.19 37.26 -5.28
N ARG A 110 -8.43 38.55 -5.59
CA ARG A 110 -9.69 39.24 -5.34
C ARG A 110 -9.84 40.47 -6.26
N PRO A 111 -11.01 41.12 -6.33
CA PRO A 111 -11.19 42.30 -7.18
C PRO A 111 -10.18 43.41 -6.92
N GLY A 112 -9.78 44.11 -7.98
CA GLY A 112 -8.79 45.18 -7.99
C GLY A 112 -7.32 44.74 -8.08
N LYS A 113 -7.04 43.42 -8.06
CA LYS A 113 -5.68 42.86 -8.12
C LYS A 113 -5.19 42.68 -9.56
N LYS A 114 -3.90 42.85 -9.80
CA LYS A 114 -3.22 42.52 -11.07
C LYS A 114 -2.44 41.20 -10.90
N VAL A 115 -2.83 40.16 -11.63
CA VAL A 115 -2.25 38.82 -11.48
C VAL A 115 -1.61 38.37 -12.78
N VAL A 116 -0.43 37.74 -12.69
CA VAL A 116 0.25 37.10 -13.81
C VAL A 116 0.12 35.59 -13.70
N GLU A 117 -0.15 34.92 -14.82
CA GLU A 117 -0.14 33.46 -14.98
C GLU A 117 0.79 33.11 -16.14
N ALA A 118 1.73 32.18 -15.94
CA ALA A 118 2.51 31.62 -17.03
C ALA A 118 2.44 30.10 -17.03
N GLY A 119 2.02 29.60 -18.20
CA GLY A 119 1.34 28.33 -18.40
C GLY A 119 -0.18 28.52 -18.50
N THR A 120 -0.70 29.18 -19.55
CA THR A 120 -2.17 29.26 -19.74
C THR A 120 -2.79 27.87 -19.92
N GLY A 121 -2.13 27.01 -20.71
CA GLY A 121 -2.53 25.63 -20.94
C GLY A 121 -3.96 25.51 -21.48
N SER A 122 -4.83 24.82 -20.75
CA SER A 122 -6.24 24.69 -21.12
C SER A 122 -7.13 25.81 -20.56
N GLY A 123 -6.62 26.72 -19.72
CA GLY A 123 -7.39 27.83 -19.15
C GLY A 123 -8.22 27.47 -17.91
N SER A 124 -8.02 26.29 -17.30
CA SER A 124 -8.74 25.87 -16.09
C SER A 124 -8.51 26.84 -14.92
N LEU A 125 -7.25 27.12 -14.59
CA LEU A 125 -6.90 28.10 -13.56
C LEU A 125 -7.29 29.52 -13.99
N SER A 126 -7.00 29.92 -15.24
CA SER A 126 -7.32 31.24 -15.78
C SER A 126 -8.78 31.63 -15.56
N THR A 127 -9.73 30.72 -15.84
CA THR A 127 -11.16 31.00 -15.66
C THR A 127 -11.56 31.21 -14.19
N SER A 128 -10.85 30.57 -13.27
CA SER A 128 -11.04 30.74 -11.82
C SER A 128 -10.42 32.05 -11.33
N LEU A 129 -9.22 32.39 -11.82
CA LEU A 129 -8.57 33.69 -11.59
C LEU A 129 -9.45 34.84 -12.07
N ILE A 130 -9.89 34.80 -13.32
CA ILE A 130 -10.75 35.82 -13.94
C ILE A 130 -12.00 36.08 -13.11
N GLN A 131 -12.70 35.02 -12.68
CA GLN A 131 -13.91 35.19 -11.88
C GLN A 131 -13.64 35.74 -10.48
N ALA A 132 -12.53 35.36 -9.85
CA ALA A 132 -12.13 35.92 -8.56
C ALA A 132 -11.69 37.39 -8.65
N LEU A 133 -11.14 37.81 -9.79
CA LEU A 133 -10.75 39.19 -10.07
C LEU A 133 -11.93 40.09 -10.45
N ARG A 134 -13.07 39.52 -10.87
CA ARG A 134 -14.25 40.28 -11.28
C ARG A 134 -15.00 40.83 -10.06
N HIS A 135 -15.28 42.13 -10.04
CA HIS A 135 -16.18 42.72 -9.07
C HIS A 135 -17.64 42.43 -9.46
N HIS A 136 -18.46 42.01 -8.50
CA HIS A 136 -19.87 41.65 -8.74
C HIS A 136 -20.81 42.85 -8.93
N GLY A 137 -20.33 44.08 -8.71
CA GLY A 137 -21.09 45.30 -8.94
C GLY A 137 -21.13 45.74 -10.42
N SER A 138 -21.92 46.78 -10.71
CA SER A 138 -21.97 47.40 -12.04
C SER A 138 -20.73 48.25 -12.36
N ASP A 139 -19.99 48.66 -11.33
CA ASP A 139 -18.75 49.42 -11.48
C ASP A 139 -17.58 48.49 -11.81
N ARG A 140 -17.20 48.50 -13.09
CA ARG A 140 -16.08 47.73 -13.64
C ARG A 140 -14.71 48.31 -13.28
N SER A 141 -14.65 49.55 -12.76
CA SER A 141 -13.37 50.14 -12.34
C SER A 141 -12.75 49.46 -11.11
N LEU A 142 -13.54 48.63 -10.42
CA LEU A 142 -13.13 47.81 -9.27
C LEU A 142 -12.69 46.40 -9.68
N ASP A 143 -12.76 46.04 -10.96
CA ASP A 143 -12.25 44.76 -11.45
C ASP A 143 -10.72 44.70 -11.32
N GLY A 144 -10.21 43.50 -11.04
CA GLY A 144 -8.80 43.19 -11.23
C GLY A 144 -8.49 42.88 -12.70
N HIS A 145 -7.28 42.41 -12.98
CA HIS A 145 -6.88 42.02 -14.34
C HIS A 145 -5.94 40.82 -14.33
N LEU A 146 -6.16 39.87 -15.23
CA LEU A 146 -5.29 38.72 -15.45
C LEU A 146 -4.41 38.94 -16.69
N TYR A 147 -3.10 38.80 -16.53
CA TYR A 147 -2.14 38.71 -17.62
C TYR A 147 -1.65 37.27 -17.72
N THR A 148 -1.96 36.57 -18.80
CA THR A 148 -1.60 35.16 -18.96
C THR A 148 -0.74 34.91 -20.21
N PHE A 149 0.24 34.01 -20.08
CA PHE A 149 1.24 33.75 -21.11
C PHE A 149 1.27 32.26 -21.49
N GLU A 150 1.19 32.00 -22.79
CA GLU A 150 1.27 30.66 -23.36
C GLU A 150 2.42 30.59 -24.37
N TYR A 151 3.31 29.63 -24.17
CA TYR A 151 4.45 29.41 -25.05
C TYR A 151 4.07 28.76 -26.39
N HIS A 152 3.04 27.91 -26.42
CA HIS A 152 2.70 27.15 -27.60
C HIS A 152 1.63 27.87 -28.44
N GLU A 153 2.02 28.44 -29.59
CA GLU A 153 1.17 29.26 -30.46
C GLU A 153 -0.24 28.67 -30.74
N PRO A 154 -0.41 27.40 -31.14
CA PRO A 154 -1.75 26.83 -31.30
C PRO A 154 -2.62 26.90 -30.03
N ARG A 155 -2.03 26.67 -28.85
CA ARG A 155 -2.77 26.73 -27.58
C ARG A 155 -3.12 28.17 -27.23
N PHE A 156 -2.22 29.11 -27.50
CA PHE A 156 -2.48 30.54 -27.35
C PHE A 156 -3.71 30.97 -28.16
N VAL A 157 -3.77 30.61 -29.45
CA VAL A 157 -4.89 30.96 -30.34
C VAL A 157 -6.20 30.35 -29.81
N GLU A 158 -6.18 29.08 -29.41
CA GLU A 158 -7.36 28.40 -28.88
C GLU A 158 -7.85 28.99 -27.55
N ALA A 159 -6.94 29.25 -26.60
CA ALA A 159 -7.27 29.85 -25.31
C ALA A 159 -7.80 31.29 -25.45
N LYS A 160 -7.21 32.08 -26.35
CA LYS A 160 -7.71 33.41 -26.71
C LYS A 160 -9.15 33.34 -27.24
N SER A 161 -9.41 32.42 -28.16
CA SER A 161 -10.76 32.20 -28.70
C SER A 161 -11.75 31.70 -27.64
N ASP A 162 -11.30 30.90 -26.66
CA ASP A 162 -12.12 30.50 -25.52
C ASP A 162 -12.49 31.72 -24.66
N PHE A 163 -11.53 32.58 -24.29
CA PHE A 163 -11.79 33.78 -23.48
C PHE A 163 -12.72 34.77 -24.19
N GLU A 164 -12.59 34.94 -25.50
CA GLU A 164 -13.53 35.74 -26.31
C GLU A 164 -14.94 35.15 -26.27
N ARG A 165 -15.07 33.84 -26.46
CA ARG A 165 -16.38 33.16 -26.42
C ARG A 165 -17.01 33.18 -25.04
N TYR A 166 -16.22 33.10 -23.98
CA TYR A 166 -16.69 33.16 -22.60
C TYR A 166 -17.01 34.60 -22.14
N GLY A 167 -16.71 35.61 -22.95
CA GLY A 167 -16.94 37.01 -22.60
C GLY A 167 -15.97 37.53 -21.54
N PHE A 168 -14.74 37.02 -21.51
CA PHE A 168 -13.70 37.40 -20.55
C PHE A 168 -12.65 38.37 -21.11
N SER A 169 -12.71 38.72 -22.39
CA SER A 169 -11.70 39.55 -23.06
C SER A 169 -11.43 40.92 -22.42
N ASP A 170 -12.34 41.42 -21.61
CA ASP A 170 -12.21 42.71 -20.92
C ASP A 170 -11.40 42.65 -19.62
N ILE A 171 -11.19 41.45 -19.07
CA ILE A 171 -10.50 41.22 -17.77
C ILE A 171 -9.25 40.33 -17.89
N VAL A 172 -9.01 39.74 -19.08
CA VAL A 172 -7.80 38.95 -19.36
C VAL A 172 -7.05 39.48 -20.58
N THR A 173 -5.73 39.56 -20.44
CA THR A 173 -4.80 39.75 -21.56
C THR A 173 -3.95 38.51 -21.71
N ILE A 174 -4.15 37.78 -22.80
CA ILE A 174 -3.34 36.62 -23.17
C ILE A 174 -2.28 37.02 -24.20
N GLN A 175 -1.04 36.54 -24.04
CA GLN A 175 0.05 36.75 -25.00
C GLN A 175 0.78 35.43 -25.33
N HIS A 176 1.22 35.29 -26.58
CA HIS A 176 2.12 34.21 -27.00
C HIS A 176 3.56 34.61 -26.64
N ARG A 177 4.16 33.96 -25.63
CA ARG A 177 5.52 34.30 -25.17
C ARG A 177 6.16 33.12 -24.43
N ASP A 178 7.48 32.97 -24.58
CA ASP A 178 8.29 32.10 -23.74
C ASP A 178 8.76 32.87 -22.49
N VAL A 179 8.02 32.76 -21.39
CA VAL A 179 8.37 33.49 -20.15
C VAL A 179 9.72 33.03 -19.56
N ILE A 180 10.16 31.81 -19.84
CA ILE A 180 11.44 31.30 -19.33
C ILE A 180 12.61 31.99 -20.02
N HIS A 181 12.48 32.24 -21.33
CA HIS A 181 13.56 32.77 -22.16
C HIS A 181 13.46 34.29 -22.39
N ASP A 182 12.25 34.79 -22.62
CA ASP A 182 11.99 36.18 -23.01
C ASP A 182 11.53 37.05 -21.82
N GLY A 183 11.25 36.45 -20.66
CA GLY A 183 10.74 37.15 -19.48
C GLY A 183 9.29 37.61 -19.61
N LEU A 184 8.91 38.61 -18.82
CA LEU A 184 7.60 39.29 -18.89
C LEU A 184 7.75 40.62 -19.62
N PRO A 185 6.69 41.16 -20.25
CA PRO A 185 6.73 42.51 -20.82
C PRO A 185 7.05 43.59 -19.77
N ASP A 186 7.97 44.49 -20.10
CA ASP A 186 8.43 45.58 -19.22
C ASP A 186 7.29 46.51 -18.75
N GLU A 187 6.18 46.60 -19.49
CA GLU A 187 5.02 47.38 -19.08
C GLU A 187 4.25 46.81 -17.87
N LEU A 188 4.51 45.55 -17.48
CA LEU A 188 3.82 44.90 -16.36
C LEU A 188 4.49 45.21 -15.02
N VAL A 189 4.27 46.41 -14.52
CA VAL A 189 4.81 46.86 -13.22
C VAL A 189 3.79 46.76 -12.09
N ASP A 190 4.30 46.57 -10.87
CA ASP A 190 3.54 46.49 -9.63
C ASP A 190 2.43 45.43 -9.67
N MET A 191 2.77 44.21 -10.08
CA MET A 191 1.87 43.06 -10.04
C MET A 191 1.63 42.60 -8.59
N ASP A 192 0.40 42.23 -8.26
CA ASP A 192 0.04 41.75 -6.91
C ASP A 192 0.47 40.29 -6.69
N ALA A 193 0.35 39.47 -7.72
CA ALA A 193 0.66 38.04 -7.65
C ALA A 193 1.15 37.48 -8.99
N VAL A 194 2.00 36.47 -8.92
CA VAL A 194 2.51 35.71 -10.07
C VAL A 194 2.30 34.22 -9.80
N PHE A 195 1.81 33.50 -10.81
CA PHE A 195 1.66 32.05 -10.81
C PHE A 195 2.41 31.42 -11.99
N TRP A 196 3.20 30.39 -11.72
CA TRP A 196 3.92 29.62 -12.74
C TRP A 196 3.58 28.13 -12.73
N ASP A 197 3.02 27.66 -13.83
CA ASP A 197 2.92 26.26 -14.21
C ASP A 197 3.79 26.04 -15.47
N LEU A 198 5.09 25.91 -15.22
CA LEU A 198 6.13 25.87 -16.25
C LEU A 198 7.00 24.63 -16.05
N PRO A 199 7.71 24.14 -17.09
CA PRO A 199 8.62 23.00 -16.95
C PRO A 199 9.87 23.31 -16.11
N ALA A 200 10.31 24.57 -16.08
CA ALA A 200 11.49 25.02 -15.32
C ALA A 200 11.31 26.41 -14.68
N PRO A 201 10.36 26.57 -13.73
CA PRO A 201 10.02 27.88 -13.18
C PRO A 201 11.18 28.54 -12.43
N TRP A 202 12.09 27.75 -11.84
CA TRP A 202 13.28 28.26 -11.15
C TRP A 202 14.19 29.15 -12.01
N LYS A 203 14.11 29.04 -13.35
CA LYS A 203 14.91 29.86 -14.27
C LYS A 203 14.39 31.29 -14.42
N CYS A 204 13.12 31.54 -14.12
CA CYS A 204 12.49 32.85 -14.27
C CYS A 204 12.05 33.45 -12.93
N ILE A 205 12.58 32.96 -11.80
CA ILE A 205 12.28 33.48 -10.44
C ILE A 205 12.57 34.98 -10.33
N ILE A 206 13.72 35.39 -10.86
CA ILE A 206 14.12 36.80 -10.95
C ILE A 206 13.08 37.64 -11.72
N THR A 207 12.52 37.10 -12.80
CA THR A 207 11.52 37.80 -13.61
C THR A 207 10.23 38.08 -12.83
N ALA A 208 9.75 37.18 -11.96
CA ALA A 208 8.62 37.55 -11.08
C ALA A 208 8.99 38.69 -10.15
N LYS A 209 10.17 38.63 -9.52
CA LYS A 209 10.60 39.63 -8.54
C LYS A 209 10.68 41.03 -9.16
N GLU A 210 11.13 41.14 -10.41
CA GLU A 210 11.22 42.42 -11.12
C GLU A 210 9.85 43.05 -11.40
N HIS A 211 8.79 42.24 -11.55
CA HIS A 211 7.46 42.71 -11.93
C HIS A 211 6.46 42.75 -10.75
N LEU A 212 6.75 42.03 -9.67
CA LEU A 212 5.98 42.05 -8.44
C LEU A 212 6.20 43.36 -7.69
N ARG A 213 5.12 43.93 -7.14
CA ARG A 213 5.22 45.00 -6.15
C ARG A 213 5.89 44.49 -4.87
N GLU A 214 6.36 45.40 -4.01
CA GLU A 214 6.83 45.03 -2.68
C GLU A 214 5.74 44.32 -1.88
N GLY A 215 6.06 43.15 -1.32
CA GLY A 215 5.09 42.27 -0.64
C GLY A 215 4.16 41.49 -1.60
N GLY A 216 4.45 41.45 -2.89
CA GLY A 216 3.76 40.60 -3.86
C GLY A 216 3.99 39.11 -3.62
N LEU A 217 3.09 38.27 -4.15
CA LEU A 217 3.05 36.84 -3.88
C LEU A 217 3.43 36.02 -5.13
N LEU A 218 4.21 34.96 -4.93
CA LEU A 218 4.64 34.04 -5.99
C LEU A 218 4.21 32.61 -5.66
N CYS A 219 3.60 31.92 -6.61
CA CYS A 219 3.27 30.50 -6.52
C CYS A 219 3.82 29.75 -7.73
N THR A 220 4.46 28.60 -7.49
CA THR A 220 4.91 27.69 -8.55
C THR A 220 4.23 26.34 -8.39
N PHE A 221 3.77 25.74 -9.48
CA PHE A 221 3.22 24.39 -9.51
C PHE A 221 4.23 23.44 -10.15
N SER A 222 4.55 22.33 -9.50
CA SER A 222 5.58 21.39 -9.97
C SER A 222 5.25 19.95 -9.60
N PRO A 223 5.27 19.00 -10.55
CA PRO A 223 4.94 17.61 -10.29
C PRO A 223 6.03 16.82 -9.55
N CYS A 224 7.31 17.23 -9.65
CA CYS A 224 8.44 16.51 -9.08
C CYS A 224 9.09 17.27 -7.93
N ILE A 225 9.50 16.56 -6.89
CA ILE A 225 10.11 17.17 -5.69
C ILE A 225 11.45 17.86 -6.00
N GLU A 226 12.20 17.39 -6.99
CA GLU A 226 13.46 18.01 -7.43
C GLU A 226 13.23 19.36 -8.11
N GLN A 227 12.07 19.57 -8.72
CA GLN A 227 11.68 20.88 -9.27
C GLN A 227 11.33 21.85 -8.14
N VAL A 228 10.60 21.37 -7.12
CA VAL A 228 10.29 22.14 -5.90
C VAL A 228 11.58 22.62 -5.24
N MET A 229 12.56 21.72 -5.04
CA MET A 229 13.86 22.07 -4.45
C MET A 229 14.56 23.21 -5.20
N LYS A 230 14.56 23.16 -6.54
CA LYS A 230 15.16 24.21 -7.38
C LYS A 230 14.41 25.53 -7.28
N ASN A 231 13.08 25.50 -7.22
CA ASN A 231 12.27 26.70 -7.03
C ASN A 231 12.55 27.35 -5.68
N CYS A 232 12.54 26.59 -4.59
CA CYS A 232 12.85 27.10 -3.26
C CYS A 232 14.23 27.75 -3.21
N ALA A 233 15.26 27.07 -3.73
CA ALA A 233 16.62 27.62 -3.76
C ALA A 233 16.72 28.93 -4.57
N ALA A 234 16.03 29.01 -5.71
CA ALA A 234 16.00 30.21 -6.53
C ALA A 234 15.20 31.35 -5.88
N MET A 235 14.09 31.04 -5.19
CA MET A 235 13.32 32.00 -4.40
C MET A 235 14.16 32.59 -3.25
N GLU A 236 14.88 31.75 -2.52
CA GLU A 236 15.78 32.18 -1.45
C GLU A 236 16.92 33.07 -1.98
N ALA A 237 17.54 32.68 -3.09
CA ALA A 237 18.61 33.46 -3.73
C ALA A 237 18.12 34.85 -4.16
N GLU A 238 16.86 34.94 -4.58
CA GLU A 238 16.22 36.21 -4.95
C GLU A 238 15.61 36.97 -3.76
N GLY A 239 15.72 36.45 -2.54
CA GLY A 239 15.28 37.16 -1.33
C GLY A 239 13.78 37.08 -1.06
N PHE A 240 13.07 36.12 -1.67
CA PHE A 240 11.71 35.78 -1.23
C PHE A 240 11.74 35.19 0.19
N THR A 241 10.69 35.45 0.96
CA THR A 241 10.52 34.95 2.33
C THR A 241 9.17 34.25 2.49
N GLY A 242 9.00 33.44 3.53
CA GLY A 242 7.75 32.68 3.73
C GLY A 242 7.53 31.58 2.68
N ILE A 243 8.59 30.90 2.26
CA ILE A 243 8.53 29.84 1.25
C ILE A 243 7.92 28.59 1.89
N HIS A 244 6.77 28.18 1.37
CA HIS A 244 6.05 26.99 1.82
C HIS A 244 5.67 26.10 0.63
N THR A 245 5.74 24.78 0.82
CA THR A 245 5.28 23.78 -0.15
C THR A 245 4.07 23.05 0.42
N TYR A 246 3.04 22.87 -0.41
CA TYR A 246 1.82 22.15 -0.05
C TYR A 246 1.50 21.06 -1.07
N GLU A 247 0.84 19.99 -0.61
CA GLU A 247 0.17 19.00 -1.45
C GLU A 247 -1.30 18.84 -1.03
N CYS A 248 -2.19 18.56 -1.98
CA CYS A 248 -3.63 18.40 -1.74
C CYS A 248 -4.14 17.07 -2.29
N MET A 249 -4.76 16.24 -1.44
CA MET A 249 -5.46 15.02 -1.85
C MET A 249 -6.97 15.19 -1.68
N LEU A 250 -7.65 15.64 -2.75
CA LEU A 250 -9.10 15.78 -2.78
C LEU A 250 -9.79 14.45 -3.12
N LYS A 251 -10.81 14.05 -2.35
CA LYS A 251 -11.58 12.82 -2.57
C LYS A 251 -13.09 13.07 -2.53
N GLU A 252 -13.78 12.72 -3.61
CA GLU A 252 -15.23 12.81 -3.72
C GLU A 252 -15.96 11.53 -3.28
N TRP A 253 -17.14 11.70 -2.68
CA TRP A 253 -17.95 10.62 -2.12
C TRP A 253 -19.37 10.64 -2.69
N GLY A 254 -19.84 9.50 -3.20
CA GLY A 254 -21.17 9.35 -3.77
C GLY A 254 -22.13 8.74 -2.76
N VAL A 255 -22.96 9.54 -2.09
CA VAL A 255 -23.91 8.97 -1.12
C VAL A 255 -25.01 8.21 -1.85
N MET A 256 -25.13 6.91 -1.58
CA MET A 256 -26.15 6.05 -2.19
C MET A 256 -26.89 5.24 -1.12
N SER A 257 -28.19 5.03 -1.30
CA SER A 257 -28.92 4.06 -0.48
C SER A 257 -28.46 2.63 -0.75
N THR A 258 -28.45 1.80 0.29
CA THR A 258 -28.11 0.36 0.24
C THR A 258 -28.87 -0.38 -0.88
N ALA A 259 -30.16 -0.08 -1.05
CA ALA A 259 -31.00 -0.67 -2.10
C ALA A 259 -30.54 -0.35 -3.53
N LYS A 260 -29.99 0.85 -3.78
CA LYS A 260 -29.44 1.23 -5.10
C LYS A 260 -28.08 0.57 -5.36
N LEU A 261 -27.21 0.48 -4.35
CA LEU A 261 -25.90 -0.17 -4.44
C LEU A 261 -26.03 -1.63 -4.91
N ASN A 262 -26.98 -2.38 -4.33
CA ASN A 262 -27.26 -3.78 -4.66
C ASN A 262 -27.80 -3.98 -6.09
N ARG A 263 -28.54 -3.01 -6.64
CA ARG A 263 -29.02 -3.05 -8.04
C ARG A 263 -27.92 -2.76 -9.06
N THR A 264 -26.97 -1.89 -8.73
CA THR A 264 -25.82 -1.59 -9.61
C THR A 264 -24.85 -2.75 -9.71
N ARG A 265 -24.56 -3.47 -8.61
CA ARG A 265 -23.71 -4.68 -8.60
C ARG A 265 -24.24 -5.78 -9.55
N LYS A 266 -25.56 -5.95 -9.65
CA LYS A 266 -26.19 -6.94 -10.57
C LYS A 266 -26.06 -6.63 -12.07
N ARG A 267 -25.65 -5.43 -12.46
CA ARG A 267 -25.65 -4.99 -13.88
C ARG A 267 -24.27 -4.93 -14.55
N GLY A 268 -23.18 -5.28 -13.84
CA GLY A 268 -21.85 -5.46 -14.45
C GLY A 268 -21.34 -4.29 -15.30
N ARG A 269 -21.67 -3.04 -14.96
CA ARG A 269 -21.16 -1.87 -15.69
C ARG A 269 -19.87 -1.37 -15.04
N ASP A 270 -18.82 -1.33 -15.86
CA ASP A 270 -17.48 -0.76 -15.65
C ASP A 270 -17.45 0.39 -14.60
N ASP A 271 -16.69 0.19 -13.53
CA ASP A 271 -16.65 1.02 -12.31
C ASP A 271 -15.82 2.32 -12.45
N ARG A 272 -15.45 2.74 -13.66
CA ARG A 272 -14.40 3.76 -13.88
C ARG A 272 -14.79 5.21 -13.61
N ALA A 273 -16.01 5.51 -13.14
CA ALA A 273 -16.48 6.90 -13.04
C ALA A 273 -17.50 7.17 -11.93
N LYS A 274 -17.48 6.45 -10.80
CA LYS A 274 -18.37 6.78 -9.67
C LYS A 274 -17.58 7.18 -8.43
N PRO A 275 -17.95 8.30 -7.77
CA PRO A 275 -17.37 8.66 -6.50
C PRO A 275 -17.62 7.55 -5.47
N ASN A 276 -16.68 7.38 -4.55
CA ASN A 276 -16.68 6.29 -3.58
C ASN A 276 -18.02 6.22 -2.86
N ALA A 277 -18.77 5.13 -3.08
CA ALA A 277 -20.13 5.05 -2.60
C ALA A 277 -20.20 4.50 -1.19
N VAL A 278 -20.50 5.38 -0.23
CA VAL A 278 -20.76 4.99 1.16
C VAL A 278 -22.26 4.76 1.31
N SER A 279 -22.63 3.57 1.79
CA SER A 279 -24.00 3.26 2.19
C SER A 279 -24.14 3.47 3.70
N GLY A 280 -25.16 4.19 4.12
CA GLY A 280 -25.59 4.27 5.51
C GLY A 280 -27.07 4.62 5.61
N ASN A 281 -27.79 3.96 6.51
CA ASN A 281 -29.06 4.49 7.05
C ASN A 281 -28.71 5.60 8.07
N ALA A 282 -29.60 6.58 8.28
CA ALA A 282 -29.32 7.70 9.22
C ALA A 282 -29.05 7.25 10.68
N ASP A 283 -29.45 6.03 11.03
CA ASP A 283 -29.27 5.41 12.35
C ASP A 283 -28.10 4.40 12.44
N GLU A 284 -27.33 4.19 11.36
CA GLU A 284 -26.18 3.28 11.38
C GLU A 284 -24.91 3.98 11.88
N GLN A 285 -24.14 3.30 12.73
CA GLN A 285 -22.88 3.81 13.27
C GLN A 285 -21.86 4.03 12.14
N LEU A 286 -21.21 5.21 12.12
CA LEU A 286 -20.21 5.57 11.12
C LEU A 286 -19.05 4.55 11.10
N SER A 287 -18.87 3.87 9.97
CA SER A 287 -17.74 2.95 9.77
C SER A 287 -16.62 3.63 8.99
N TRP A 288 -15.56 4.05 9.67
CA TRP A 288 -14.35 4.60 9.05
C TRP A 288 -13.69 3.63 8.07
N ILE A 289 -13.78 2.32 8.32
CA ILE A 289 -13.27 1.30 7.40
C ILE A 289 -14.10 1.30 6.10
N ARG A 290 -15.43 1.48 6.16
CA ARG A 290 -16.26 1.60 4.94
C ARG A 290 -16.06 2.91 4.20
N VAL A 291 -15.73 3.97 4.93
CA VAL A 291 -15.41 5.27 4.34
C VAL A 291 -14.03 5.18 3.68
N TYR A 292 -12.96 4.98 4.44
CA TYR A 292 -11.58 5.09 3.94
C TYR A 292 -11.04 3.81 3.29
N GLY A 293 -11.60 2.65 3.60
CA GLY A 293 -11.21 1.37 3.00
C GLY A 293 -11.65 1.26 1.55
N THR A 294 -10.91 0.49 0.76
CA THR A 294 -11.29 0.15 -0.61
C THR A 294 -12.57 -0.70 -0.59
N VAL A 295 -13.69 -0.14 -1.05
CA VAL A 295 -15.02 -0.79 -1.07
C VAL A 295 -15.18 -1.77 -2.25
N SER A 296 -14.13 -1.96 -3.05
CA SER A 296 -14.09 -2.90 -4.15
C SER A 296 -13.40 -4.21 -3.75
N LEU A 297 -14.00 -5.32 -4.21
CA LEU A 297 -13.63 -6.72 -4.02
C LEU A 297 -14.08 -7.36 -2.69
N GLN A 298 -14.58 -8.59 -2.77
CA GLN A 298 -14.71 -9.47 -1.60
C GLN A 298 -13.36 -9.51 -0.92
N LEU A 299 -13.25 -8.90 0.27
CA LEU A 299 -12.01 -8.96 1.04
C LEU A 299 -11.76 -10.43 1.41
N PRO A 300 -10.57 -10.97 1.14
CA PRO A 300 -10.24 -12.31 1.58
C PRO A 300 -10.40 -12.44 3.10
N MET A 301 -10.86 -13.60 3.54
CA MET A 301 -11.17 -13.89 4.95
C MET A 301 -9.97 -13.68 5.88
N TYR A 302 -8.75 -13.84 5.35
CA TYR A 302 -7.52 -13.57 6.09
C TYR A 302 -7.37 -12.11 6.52
N THR A 303 -8.08 -11.16 5.90
CA THR A 303 -8.07 -9.74 6.28
C THR A 303 -8.59 -9.57 7.70
N SER A 304 -9.72 -10.23 8.01
CA SER A 304 -10.34 -10.17 9.32
C SER A 304 -9.47 -10.84 10.38
N VAL A 305 -8.82 -11.96 10.03
CA VAL A 305 -7.90 -12.67 10.93
C VAL A 305 -6.73 -11.76 11.32
N ARG A 306 -6.15 -11.02 10.36
CA ARG A 306 -5.04 -10.08 10.61
C ARG A 306 -5.46 -8.94 11.53
N ILE A 307 -6.57 -8.27 11.24
CA ILE A 307 -7.07 -7.14 12.06
C ILE A 307 -7.38 -7.63 13.47
N TRP A 308 -8.12 -8.74 13.57
CA TRP A 308 -8.45 -9.37 14.84
C TRP A 308 -7.19 -9.72 15.64
N ASN A 309 -6.15 -10.24 14.98
CA ASN A 309 -4.91 -10.59 15.65
C ASN A 309 -4.15 -9.36 16.20
N VAL A 310 -4.12 -8.26 15.44
CA VAL A 310 -3.55 -6.99 15.93
C VAL A 310 -4.29 -6.52 17.19
N PHE A 311 -5.62 -6.61 17.20
CA PHE A 311 -6.41 -6.26 18.40
C PHE A 311 -6.15 -7.20 19.57
N ARG A 312 -5.98 -8.51 19.32
CA ARG A 312 -5.61 -9.48 20.35
C ARG A 312 -4.25 -9.16 20.99
N HIS A 313 -3.27 -8.75 20.19
CA HIS A 313 -1.95 -8.33 20.70
C HIS A 313 -2.05 -7.03 21.52
N ALA A 314 -2.84 -6.07 21.06
CA ALA A 314 -2.98 -4.77 21.74
C ALA A 314 -3.84 -4.83 23.02
N SER A 315 -4.88 -5.66 23.04
CA SER A 315 -5.81 -5.81 24.17
C SER A 315 -6.09 -7.29 24.52
N PRO A 316 -5.09 -8.01 25.06
CA PRO A 316 -5.25 -9.41 25.42
C PRO A 316 -6.27 -9.66 26.54
N SER A 317 -6.53 -8.67 27.41
CA SER A 317 -7.53 -8.76 28.48
C SER A 317 -8.98 -8.68 27.98
N ASN A 318 -9.19 -8.09 26.81
CA ASN A 318 -10.51 -7.88 26.21
C ASN A 318 -10.49 -8.18 24.70
N VAL A 319 -10.10 -9.42 24.35
CA VAL A 319 -10.04 -9.87 22.97
C VAL A 319 -11.42 -9.76 22.32
N VAL A 320 -11.52 -8.93 21.29
CA VAL A 320 -12.76 -8.72 20.55
C VAL A 320 -13.21 -10.02 19.88
N GLN A 321 -14.53 -10.19 19.76
CA GLN A 321 -15.09 -11.33 19.03
C GLN A 321 -14.62 -11.28 17.57
N PHE A 322 -14.23 -12.44 17.03
CA PHE A 322 -13.88 -12.54 15.62
C PHE A 322 -15.14 -12.41 14.74
N HIS A 323 -15.03 -11.64 13.66
CA HIS A 323 -16.03 -11.55 12.61
C HIS A 323 -15.38 -11.85 11.27
N GLU A 324 -16.05 -12.66 10.44
CA GLU A 324 -15.58 -13.00 9.10
C GLU A 324 -15.45 -11.78 8.20
N ASN A 325 -16.38 -10.84 8.36
CA ASN A 325 -16.38 -9.58 7.66
C ASN A 325 -15.55 -8.55 8.45
N PRO A 326 -14.46 -8.00 7.88
CA PRO A 326 -13.58 -7.10 8.62
C PRO A 326 -14.24 -5.77 8.96
N PHE A 327 -15.35 -5.43 8.29
CA PHE A 327 -16.14 -4.22 8.60
C PHE A 327 -17.01 -4.37 9.86
N ASP A 328 -17.18 -5.58 10.37
CA ASP A 328 -17.93 -5.86 11.60
C ASP A 328 -17.01 -5.90 12.84
N LEU A 329 -15.69 -5.83 12.63
CA LEU A 329 -14.71 -5.58 13.69
C LEU A 329 -14.73 -4.09 14.09
N PRO A 330 -14.44 -3.76 15.36
CA PRO A 330 -14.39 -2.37 15.80
C PRO A 330 -13.28 -1.61 15.06
N PHE A 331 -13.46 -0.29 14.90
CA PHE A 331 -12.44 0.58 14.31
C PHE A 331 -11.12 0.56 15.11
N SER A 332 -11.22 0.53 16.43
CA SER A 332 -10.09 0.50 17.35
C SER A 332 -10.47 -0.24 18.63
N VAL A 333 -9.46 -0.77 19.33
CA VAL A 333 -9.58 -1.26 20.71
C VAL A 333 -8.73 -0.40 21.62
N GLN A 334 -9.12 -0.30 22.89
CA GLN A 334 -8.24 0.28 23.90
C GLN A 334 -7.13 -0.72 24.20
N ALA A 335 -5.88 -0.33 24.00
CA ALA A 335 -4.75 -1.17 24.37
C ALA A 335 -4.67 -1.33 25.90
N ASP A 336 -4.27 -2.51 26.36
CA ASP A 336 -4.15 -2.81 27.80
C ASP A 336 -3.01 -2.01 28.44
N HIS A 337 -1.99 -1.68 27.66
CA HIS A 337 -0.85 -0.84 28.03
C HIS A 337 -0.38 0.00 26.84
N LEU A 338 0.54 0.94 27.10
CA LEU A 338 1.20 1.68 26.03
C LEU A 338 2.10 0.72 25.24
N LEU A 339 1.79 0.55 23.96
CA LEU A 339 2.55 -0.35 23.09
C LEU A 339 3.97 0.18 22.87
N ASP A 340 4.96 -0.67 23.10
CA ASP A 340 6.36 -0.37 22.83
C ASP A 340 6.85 -0.96 21.49
N LEU A 341 8.13 -0.80 21.18
CA LEU A 341 8.72 -1.33 19.95
C LEU A 341 8.68 -2.86 19.90
N GLU A 342 8.85 -3.53 21.04
CA GLU A 342 8.85 -4.99 21.10
C GLU A 342 7.44 -5.54 20.85
N ASP A 343 6.40 -4.86 21.37
CA ASP A 343 5.00 -5.18 21.07
C ASP A 343 4.71 -5.09 19.57
N VAL A 344 5.14 -4.00 18.91
CA VAL A 344 4.95 -3.83 17.46
C VAL A 344 5.72 -4.89 16.67
N MET A 345 6.96 -5.18 17.05
CA MET A 345 7.76 -6.24 16.42
C MET A 345 7.13 -7.63 16.61
N ALA A 346 6.50 -7.90 17.77
CA ALA A 346 5.79 -9.15 18.03
C ALA A 346 4.58 -9.31 17.09
N ILE A 347 3.80 -8.25 16.88
CA ILE A 347 2.69 -8.23 15.91
C ILE A 347 3.19 -8.61 14.51
N TYR A 348 4.31 -8.04 14.07
CA TYR A 348 4.87 -8.36 12.74
C TYR A 348 5.35 -9.81 12.60
N ARG A 349 5.71 -10.47 13.70
CA ARG A 349 6.26 -11.83 13.73
C ARG A 349 5.20 -12.93 13.82
N ASP A 350 3.98 -12.57 14.18
CA ASP A 350 2.95 -13.50 14.60
C ASP A 350 2.32 -14.28 13.42
N ASN A 351 2.09 -15.58 13.65
CA ASN A 351 1.43 -16.52 12.75
C ASN A 351 0.17 -17.13 13.39
N TYR A 352 -0.45 -16.38 14.31
CA TYR A 352 -1.68 -16.71 15.03
C TYR A 352 -1.53 -17.86 16.03
N GLU A 353 -0.31 -18.10 16.53
CA GLU A 353 -0.02 -19.18 17.46
C GLU A 353 -0.93 -19.15 18.70
N GLY A 354 -1.47 -20.31 19.07
CA GLY A 354 -2.36 -20.43 20.23
C GLY A 354 -3.78 -19.88 19.99
N THR A 355 -4.22 -19.79 18.74
CA THR A 355 -5.59 -19.42 18.34
C THR A 355 -6.21 -20.48 17.44
N GLN A 356 -7.52 -20.37 17.16
CA GLN A 356 -8.17 -21.20 16.15
C GLN A 356 -7.65 -20.96 14.71
N PHE A 357 -6.86 -19.91 14.50
CA PHE A 357 -6.27 -19.55 13.20
C PHE A 357 -4.78 -19.89 13.11
N ASP A 358 -4.24 -20.59 14.11
CA ASP A 358 -2.82 -20.94 14.22
C ASP A 358 -2.29 -21.64 12.96
N LEU A 359 -1.41 -20.95 12.22
CA LEU A 359 -0.87 -21.45 10.97
C LEU A 359 0.16 -22.56 11.17
N THR A 360 0.66 -22.78 12.38
CA THR A 360 1.58 -23.87 12.70
C THR A 360 0.86 -25.21 12.90
N LYS A 361 -0.48 -25.21 12.83
CA LYS A 361 -1.31 -26.40 13.06
C LYS A 361 -1.99 -26.93 11.80
N GLY A 362 -2.41 -28.18 11.88
CA GLY A 362 -3.16 -28.86 10.84
C GLY A 362 -2.31 -29.31 9.65
N ILE A 363 -2.96 -29.96 8.69
CA ILE A 363 -2.26 -30.65 7.59
C ILE A 363 -1.46 -29.69 6.70
N LEU A 364 -1.93 -28.45 6.57
CA LEU A 364 -1.27 -27.42 5.76
C LEU A 364 0.05 -26.95 6.37
N ALA A 365 0.28 -27.17 7.66
CA ALA A 365 1.56 -26.87 8.30
C ALA A 365 2.64 -27.94 8.03
N GLY A 366 2.24 -29.08 7.43
CA GLY A 366 3.13 -30.19 7.15
C GLY A 366 3.67 -30.88 8.41
N PRO A 367 4.62 -31.82 8.25
CA PRO A 367 5.15 -32.61 9.35
C PRO A 367 5.95 -31.81 10.38
N PHE A 368 6.42 -30.61 10.04
CA PHE A 368 7.27 -29.79 10.90
C PHE A 368 6.66 -28.42 11.18
N HIS A 369 5.33 -28.31 11.18
CA HIS A 369 4.57 -27.16 11.69
C HIS A 369 4.93 -25.79 11.06
N SER A 370 5.22 -25.77 9.75
CA SER A 370 5.53 -24.53 9.04
C SER A 370 4.28 -23.66 8.84
N PRO A 371 4.28 -22.37 9.23
CA PRO A 371 3.16 -21.46 9.02
C PRO A 371 3.05 -20.95 7.58
N TYR A 372 4.01 -21.29 6.72
CA TYR A 372 4.09 -20.75 5.37
C TYR A 372 3.06 -21.39 4.43
N ARG A 373 2.40 -20.56 3.63
CA ARG A 373 1.45 -20.96 2.60
C ARG A 373 1.91 -20.39 1.27
N LEU A 374 1.99 -21.26 0.26
CA LEU A 374 2.19 -20.82 -1.12
C LEU A 374 0.85 -20.30 -1.63
N GLU A 375 0.86 -19.10 -2.22
CA GLU A 375 -0.32 -18.41 -2.73
C GLU A 375 -0.20 -18.23 -4.25
N GLY A 376 -1.32 -18.30 -4.96
CA GLY A 376 -1.40 -18.13 -6.40
C GLY A 376 -1.00 -19.37 -7.20
N GLY A 377 -0.47 -19.13 -8.41
CA GLY A 377 -0.13 -20.19 -9.36
C GLY A 377 -1.34 -20.77 -10.10
N GLU A 378 -1.09 -21.68 -11.04
CA GLU A 378 -2.13 -22.27 -11.90
C GLU A 378 -3.15 -23.10 -11.09
N GLY A 379 -2.72 -23.73 -10.00
CA GLY A 379 -3.59 -24.55 -9.16
C GLY A 379 -4.75 -23.77 -8.51
N GLU A 380 -4.52 -22.54 -8.05
CA GLU A 380 -5.60 -21.68 -7.49
C GLU A 380 -6.54 -21.14 -8.58
N VAL A 381 -6.11 -21.11 -9.84
CA VAL A 381 -6.97 -20.78 -11.00
C VAL A 381 -7.90 -21.96 -11.31
N GLU A 382 -7.38 -23.18 -11.24
CA GLU A 382 -8.17 -24.40 -11.50
C GLU A 382 -9.10 -24.77 -10.34
N VAL A 383 -8.64 -24.60 -9.10
CA VAL A 383 -9.38 -24.95 -7.88
C VAL A 383 -9.55 -23.69 -7.02
N PRO A 384 -10.68 -22.97 -7.14
CA PRO A 384 -10.86 -21.70 -6.45
C PRO A 384 -10.96 -21.90 -4.94
N GLY A 385 -10.20 -21.11 -4.19
CA GLY A 385 -10.13 -21.15 -2.74
C GLY A 385 -9.31 -19.99 -2.17
N GLN A 386 -9.03 -20.05 -0.87
CA GLN A 386 -8.12 -19.11 -0.22
C GLN A 386 -7.43 -19.78 0.98
N PHE A 387 -6.17 -19.40 1.22
CA PHE A 387 -5.47 -19.72 2.46
C PHE A 387 -5.53 -18.54 3.43
N ALA A 388 -5.51 -18.85 4.73
CA ALA A 388 -5.20 -17.84 5.73
C ALA A 388 -3.75 -17.36 5.53
N ARG A 389 -3.53 -16.06 5.72
CA ARG A 389 -2.24 -15.41 5.47
C ARG A 389 -1.76 -14.69 6.73
N GLY A 390 -0.64 -15.16 7.29
CA GLY A 390 0.02 -14.55 8.46
C GLY A 390 0.43 -13.10 8.24
N ILE A 391 0.75 -12.35 9.30
CA ILE A 391 1.30 -10.99 9.15
C ILE A 391 2.71 -11.09 8.54
N SER A 392 3.54 -11.99 9.07
CA SER A 392 4.80 -12.41 8.47
C SER A 392 4.54 -13.45 7.37
N ILE A 393 5.10 -13.23 6.17
CA ILE A 393 4.97 -14.18 5.05
C ILE A 393 6.35 -14.45 4.42
N PRO A 394 6.58 -15.64 3.82
CA PRO A 394 7.89 -16.05 3.31
C PRO A 394 8.37 -15.28 2.07
N ARG A 395 7.52 -14.46 1.45
CA ARG A 395 7.86 -13.63 0.27
C ARG A 395 8.02 -12.15 0.62
N THR A 396 8.19 -11.84 1.90
CA THR A 396 8.42 -10.47 2.37
C THR A 396 9.77 -10.03 1.84
N ALA A 397 9.86 -8.88 1.17
CA ALA A 397 11.16 -8.37 0.76
C ALA A 397 11.89 -7.74 1.97
N TYR A 398 11.16 -6.92 2.72
CA TYR A 398 11.61 -6.23 3.91
C TYR A 398 10.41 -5.76 4.72
N THR A 399 10.65 -5.38 5.98
CA THR A 399 9.70 -4.69 6.86
C THR A 399 10.40 -3.52 7.55
N MET A 400 9.69 -2.44 7.82
CA MET A 400 10.25 -1.28 8.51
C MET A 400 9.33 -0.76 9.62
N ILE A 401 9.92 -0.32 10.72
CA ILE A 401 9.24 0.38 11.82
C ILE A 401 9.97 1.71 12.01
N GLY A 402 9.26 2.82 11.73
CA GLY A 402 9.74 4.16 12.01
C GLY A 402 9.47 4.53 13.47
N TYR A 403 10.51 4.90 14.22
CA TYR A 403 10.41 5.37 15.60
C TYR A 403 10.67 6.89 15.64
N PRO A 404 9.63 7.73 15.71
CA PRO A 404 9.75 9.18 15.62
C PRO A 404 10.09 9.78 16.99
N ASP A 405 11.34 9.62 17.41
CA ASP A 405 11.90 10.32 18.57
C ASP A 405 12.57 11.63 18.10
N PRO A 406 12.15 12.82 18.58
CA PRO A 406 12.76 14.09 18.21
C PRO A 406 14.28 14.15 18.41
N ASP A 407 14.81 13.45 19.41
CA ASP A 407 16.23 13.46 19.77
C ASP A 407 17.00 12.25 19.23
N ASN A 408 16.31 11.24 18.68
CA ASN A 408 16.92 10.03 18.14
C ASN A 408 15.98 9.25 17.22
N ALA A 409 15.50 9.86 16.15
CA ALA A 409 14.66 9.14 15.20
C ALA A 409 15.42 7.95 14.59
N VAL A 410 14.78 6.77 14.63
CA VAL A 410 15.36 5.50 14.16
C VAL A 410 14.41 4.83 13.18
N LEU A 411 14.94 4.35 12.07
CA LEU A 411 14.29 3.39 11.19
C LEU A 411 14.79 1.99 11.56
N TYR A 412 13.92 1.15 12.09
CA TYR A 412 14.22 -0.25 12.31
C TYR A 412 13.84 -1.04 11.06
N TYR A 413 14.82 -1.61 10.38
CA TYR A 413 14.68 -2.28 9.10
C TYR A 413 14.97 -3.77 9.24
N SER A 414 14.08 -4.61 8.72
CA SER A 414 14.21 -6.07 8.69
C SER A 414 14.24 -6.55 7.26
N GLU A 415 15.27 -7.32 6.91
CA GLU A 415 15.30 -8.06 5.64
C GLU A 415 14.41 -9.29 5.74
N ASP A 416 13.78 -9.67 4.63
CA ASP A 416 12.92 -10.85 4.55
C ASP A 416 11.77 -10.88 5.60
N ALA A 417 11.23 -12.06 5.94
CA ALA A 417 10.09 -12.23 6.81
C ALA A 417 10.42 -11.90 8.29
N PRO A 418 9.67 -11.00 8.96
CA PRO A 418 9.96 -10.62 10.35
C PRO A 418 10.01 -11.80 11.32
N ALA A 419 9.22 -12.85 11.09
CA ALA A 419 9.19 -14.07 11.93
C ALA A 419 10.55 -14.78 12.01
N THR A 420 11.43 -14.59 11.04
CA THR A 420 12.76 -15.22 10.94
C THR A 420 13.92 -14.24 10.98
N SER A 421 13.60 -12.94 11.06
CA SER A 421 14.56 -11.86 10.89
C SER A 421 14.61 -10.91 12.08
N LEU A 422 15.54 -9.97 11.99
CA LEU A 422 15.81 -8.95 12.99
C LEU A 422 15.47 -7.56 12.48
N PHE A 423 14.98 -6.72 13.38
CA PHE A 423 14.78 -5.31 13.14
C PHE A 423 16.07 -4.55 13.49
N VAL A 424 16.84 -4.20 12.46
CA VAL A 424 18.18 -3.60 12.54
C VAL A 424 18.07 -2.06 12.47
N PRO A 425 18.75 -1.30 13.34
CA PRO A 425 18.55 0.14 13.43
C PRO A 425 19.35 0.93 12.39
N PHE A 426 18.70 1.93 11.80
CA PHE A 426 19.29 2.99 10.98
C PHE A 426 18.91 4.33 11.59
N LEU A 427 19.89 5.11 12.04
CA LEU A 427 19.62 6.37 12.70
C LEU A 427 19.35 7.46 11.66
N CYS A 428 18.25 8.20 11.78
CA CYS A 428 17.97 9.31 10.87
C CYS A 428 19.04 10.40 10.97
N LYS A 429 19.63 10.61 12.16
CA LYS A 429 20.71 11.58 12.35
C LYS A 429 21.98 11.25 11.56
N THR A 430 22.17 9.99 11.14
CA THR A 430 23.30 9.65 10.26
C THR A 430 23.22 10.41 8.94
N LEU A 431 22.03 10.85 8.50
CA LEU A 431 21.88 11.78 7.37
C LEU A 431 22.54 13.14 7.62
N SER A 432 22.49 13.65 8.86
CA SER A 432 23.20 14.87 9.23
C SER A 432 24.72 14.66 9.26
N GLU A 433 25.19 13.50 9.72
CA GLU A 433 26.60 13.10 9.68
C GLU A 433 27.08 12.94 8.22
N ALA A 434 26.20 12.53 7.31
CA ALA A 434 26.47 12.44 5.88
C ALA A 434 26.44 13.80 5.16
N GLY A 435 26.12 14.90 5.85
CA GLY A 435 26.01 16.23 5.26
C GLY A 435 27.30 16.65 4.53
N GLY A 436 27.21 16.88 3.22
CA GLY A 436 28.34 17.26 2.38
C GLY A 436 29.23 16.10 1.89
N MET A 437 28.93 14.85 2.28
CA MET A 437 29.61 13.66 1.74
C MET A 437 29.05 13.27 0.37
N LYS A 438 29.87 12.64 -0.48
CA LYS A 438 29.35 11.98 -1.68
C LYS A 438 28.54 10.74 -1.28
N LEU A 439 27.57 10.34 -2.09
CA LEU A 439 26.71 9.16 -1.80
C LEU A 439 27.54 7.89 -1.51
N ALA A 440 28.60 7.65 -2.28
CA ALA A 440 29.49 6.50 -2.07
C ALA A 440 30.26 6.56 -0.73
N GLU A 441 30.53 7.75 -0.22
CA GLU A 441 31.20 7.96 1.07
C GLU A 441 30.19 7.81 2.22
N ALA A 442 29.00 8.42 2.07
CA ALA A 442 27.91 8.32 3.03
C ALA A 442 27.42 6.87 3.21
N ALA A 443 27.42 6.06 2.15
CA ALA A 443 27.08 4.64 2.23
C ALA A 443 27.94 3.90 3.26
N ASN A 444 29.24 4.24 3.38
CA ASN A 444 30.17 3.62 4.33
C ASN A 444 29.84 3.88 5.80
N LEU A 445 28.88 4.75 6.12
CA LEU A 445 28.38 4.96 7.47
C LEU A 445 27.53 3.78 7.98
N TYR A 446 27.08 2.91 7.08
CA TYR A 446 26.36 1.68 7.40
C TYR A 446 27.12 0.45 6.94
N ALA A 447 26.70 -0.71 7.43
CA ALA A 447 27.27 -1.99 7.03
C ALA A 447 27.11 -2.22 5.52
N LYS A 448 28.20 -2.61 4.84
CA LYS A 448 28.24 -2.84 3.38
C LYS A 448 27.14 -3.80 2.92
N GLN A 449 26.79 -4.77 3.76
CA GLN A 449 25.83 -5.82 3.49
C GLN A 449 24.40 -5.31 3.29
N PHE A 450 24.05 -4.15 3.85
CA PHE A 450 22.75 -3.50 3.63
C PHE A 450 22.76 -2.49 2.48
N GLN A 451 23.91 -2.29 1.81
CA GLN A 451 24.03 -1.38 0.66
C GLN A 451 23.84 -2.11 -0.68
N VAL A 452 24.18 -3.40 -0.74
CA VAL A 452 24.19 -4.22 -1.96
C VAL A 452 23.14 -5.33 -1.83
N GLY A 453 22.24 -5.43 -2.80
CA GLY A 453 21.08 -6.33 -2.69
C GLY A 453 20.52 -6.83 -4.03
N TYR A 454 21.38 -7.17 -5.00
CA TYR A 454 20.90 -7.75 -6.24
C TYR A 454 20.45 -9.20 -6.04
N LYS A 455 19.14 -9.41 -6.03
CA LYS A 455 18.49 -10.71 -5.77
C LYS A 455 18.65 -11.73 -6.90
N GLY A 456 19.10 -11.29 -8.07
CA GLY A 456 19.28 -12.16 -9.25
C GLY A 456 20.65 -12.82 -9.33
N ASP A 457 21.53 -12.62 -8.36
CA ASP A 457 22.88 -13.21 -8.33
C ASP A 457 23.21 -13.68 -6.90
N PHE A 458 23.54 -14.96 -6.78
CA PHE A 458 23.95 -15.58 -5.52
C PHE A 458 25.48 -15.62 -5.35
N SER A 459 26.26 -15.28 -6.38
CA SER A 459 27.73 -15.38 -6.35
C SER A 459 28.38 -14.50 -5.28
N ASN A 460 27.75 -13.39 -4.93
CA ASN A 460 28.16 -12.48 -3.86
C ASN A 460 27.25 -12.55 -2.63
N ALA A 461 26.47 -13.62 -2.46
CA ALA A 461 25.46 -13.73 -1.39
C ALA A 461 26.03 -13.44 0.00
N LYS A 462 27.23 -13.96 0.30
CA LYS A 462 27.89 -13.73 1.60
C LYS A 462 28.20 -12.24 1.88
N GLU A 463 28.14 -11.37 0.88
CA GLU A 463 28.29 -9.91 1.01
C GLU A 463 26.97 -9.16 1.15
N THR A 464 25.80 -9.82 1.15
CA THR A 464 24.50 -9.15 1.24
C THR A 464 23.73 -9.60 2.49
N ALA A 465 22.98 -8.66 3.08
CA ALA A 465 22.11 -8.93 4.21
C ALA A 465 20.89 -9.74 3.74
N TRP A 466 20.26 -9.34 2.64
CA TRP A 466 19.06 -10.01 2.13
C TRP A 466 19.24 -11.53 1.97
N TRP A 467 20.33 -11.97 1.32
CA TRP A 467 20.57 -13.41 1.14
C TRP A 467 20.85 -14.15 2.46
N ALA A 468 21.44 -13.47 3.46
CA ALA A 468 21.70 -14.08 4.77
C ALA A 468 20.38 -14.43 5.50
N PHE A 469 19.43 -13.49 5.49
CA PHE A 469 18.13 -13.65 6.14
C PHE A 469 17.22 -14.58 5.33
N ASP A 470 17.12 -14.37 4.02
CA ASP A 470 16.30 -15.19 3.12
C ASP A 470 16.75 -16.67 3.11
N PHE A 471 18.06 -16.94 3.06
CA PHE A 471 18.56 -18.32 3.08
C PHE A 471 18.19 -19.04 4.39
N VAL A 472 18.35 -18.38 5.54
CA VAL A 472 17.95 -18.94 6.83
C VAL A 472 16.45 -19.21 6.85
N ALA A 473 15.61 -18.27 6.41
CA ALA A 473 14.17 -18.43 6.42
C ALA A 473 13.69 -19.58 5.52
N ASN A 474 14.24 -19.69 4.30
CA ASN A 474 13.90 -20.74 3.35
C ASN A 474 14.41 -22.10 3.80
N TRP A 475 15.66 -22.20 4.29
CA TRP A 475 16.18 -23.46 4.81
C TRP A 475 15.45 -23.91 6.06
N MET A 476 15.09 -22.96 6.93
CA MET A 476 14.29 -23.23 8.13
C MET A 476 12.94 -23.88 7.78
N ALA A 477 12.33 -23.52 6.65
CA ALA A 477 11.03 -24.07 6.23
C ALA A 477 11.03 -25.60 6.04
N VAL A 478 12.18 -26.22 5.76
CA VAL A 478 12.32 -27.67 5.58
C VAL A 478 12.01 -28.44 6.86
N ASN A 479 12.41 -27.90 8.02
CA ASN A 479 12.13 -28.47 9.34
C ASN A 479 11.83 -27.36 10.34
N TYR A 480 10.73 -26.64 10.08
CA TYR A 480 10.40 -25.36 10.72
C TYR A 480 10.39 -25.47 12.24
N ASP A 481 9.63 -26.41 12.81
CA ASP A 481 9.47 -26.54 14.28
C ASP A 481 10.82 -26.71 15.00
N ASN A 482 11.65 -27.65 14.54
CA ASN A 482 12.92 -27.94 15.19
C ASN A 482 13.94 -26.82 14.99
N MET A 483 14.15 -26.37 13.75
CA MET A 483 15.12 -25.32 13.43
C MET A 483 14.74 -23.98 14.08
N SER A 484 13.44 -23.66 14.09
CA SER A 484 12.91 -22.44 14.72
C SER A 484 13.14 -22.44 16.22
N ARG A 485 12.74 -23.53 16.91
CA ARG A 485 12.84 -23.67 18.36
C ARG A 485 14.29 -23.73 18.85
N GLU A 486 15.15 -24.46 18.14
CA GLU A 486 16.51 -24.73 18.61
C GLU A 486 17.50 -23.61 18.26
N PHE A 487 17.34 -22.95 17.10
CA PHE A 487 18.35 -22.02 16.61
C PHE A 487 17.80 -20.62 16.30
N VAL A 488 16.76 -20.49 15.48
CA VAL A 488 16.36 -19.19 14.93
C VAL A 488 15.67 -18.30 15.97
N LYS A 489 14.65 -18.78 16.68
CA LYS A 489 13.97 -18.01 17.73
C LYS A 489 14.92 -17.65 18.90
N PRO A 490 15.80 -18.56 19.37
CA PRO A 490 16.86 -18.20 20.33
C PRO A 490 17.81 -17.12 19.81
N ALA A 491 18.21 -17.16 18.53
CA ALA A 491 19.04 -16.12 17.93
C ALA A 491 18.34 -14.75 17.90
N ILE A 492 17.06 -14.71 17.53
CA ILE A 492 16.26 -13.47 17.55
C ILE A 492 16.19 -12.91 18.97
N LYS A 493 15.87 -13.76 19.97
CA LYS A 493 15.80 -13.37 21.38
C LYS A 493 17.14 -12.84 21.91
N TYR A 494 18.26 -13.35 21.40
CA TYR A 494 19.59 -12.88 21.76
C TYR A 494 19.95 -11.53 21.11
N TRP A 495 19.69 -11.38 19.81
CA TRP A 495 20.17 -10.24 19.04
C TRP A 495 19.24 -9.03 19.05
N GLN A 496 17.91 -9.22 19.10
CA GLN A 496 16.96 -8.10 18.99
C GLN A 496 17.14 -7.05 20.10
N PRO A 497 17.27 -7.41 21.40
CA PRO A 497 17.50 -6.41 22.45
C PRO A 497 18.80 -5.64 22.28
N ARG A 498 19.87 -6.29 21.77
CA ARG A 498 21.17 -5.64 21.52
C ARG A 498 21.10 -4.63 20.39
N LEU A 499 20.27 -4.90 19.37
CA LEU A 499 19.99 -3.95 18.29
C LEU A 499 19.24 -2.72 18.82
N LEU A 500 18.28 -2.91 19.73
CA LEU A 500 17.60 -1.79 20.39
C LEU A 500 18.59 -0.98 21.26
N GLU A 501 19.44 -1.64 22.03
CA GLU A 501 20.48 -0.98 22.83
C GLU A 501 21.48 -0.19 21.98
N ALA A 502 21.90 -0.75 20.84
CA ALA A 502 22.75 -0.05 19.89
C ALA A 502 22.09 1.23 19.36
N ALA A 503 20.77 1.20 19.09
CA ALA A 503 20.02 2.38 18.66
C ALA A 503 19.99 3.47 19.76
N LEU A 504 19.84 3.06 21.02
CA LEU A 504 19.85 3.96 22.19
C LEU A 504 21.20 4.64 22.43
N SER A 505 22.30 4.04 21.96
CA SER A 505 23.64 4.67 22.02
C SER A 505 23.75 5.94 21.18
N LYS A 506 22.80 6.16 20.25
CA LYS A 506 22.83 7.27 19.29
C LYS A 506 24.19 7.35 18.55
N SER A 507 24.82 6.22 18.26
CA SER A 507 26.12 6.18 17.60
C SER A 507 26.02 5.41 16.29
N THR A 508 26.22 6.12 15.17
CA THR A 508 26.27 5.52 13.83
C THR A 508 27.30 4.39 13.76
N ALA A 509 28.47 4.59 14.35
CA ALA A 509 29.52 3.58 14.40
C ALA A 509 29.09 2.32 15.19
N THR A 510 28.35 2.50 16.29
CA THR A 510 27.82 1.38 17.09
C THR A 510 26.76 0.62 16.31
N CYS A 511 25.82 1.33 15.66
CA CYS A 511 24.82 0.73 14.79
C CYS A 511 25.46 -0.04 13.62
N LYS A 512 26.49 0.53 12.98
CA LYS A 512 27.25 -0.15 11.91
C LYS A 512 27.92 -1.43 12.39
N ALA A 513 28.60 -1.40 13.54
CA ALA A 513 29.30 -2.57 14.05
C ALA A 513 28.33 -3.74 14.38
N ILE A 514 27.16 -3.43 14.94
CA ILE A 514 26.17 -4.48 15.22
C ILE A 514 25.46 -4.98 13.96
N GLN A 515 25.23 -4.11 12.97
CA GLN A 515 24.71 -4.50 11.65
C GLN A 515 25.63 -5.55 11.00
N GLU A 516 26.94 -5.31 10.98
CA GLU A 516 27.94 -6.25 10.43
C GLU A 516 27.97 -7.58 11.20
N SER A 517 27.92 -7.50 12.54
CA SER A 517 27.96 -8.67 13.43
C SER A 517 26.74 -9.58 13.22
N VAL A 518 25.56 -8.99 13.05
CA VAL A 518 24.32 -9.74 12.82
C VAL A 518 24.36 -10.47 11.48
N VAL A 519 24.80 -9.82 10.40
CA VAL A 519 24.86 -10.48 9.07
C VAL A 519 25.87 -11.64 9.08
N GLN A 520 27.03 -11.45 9.71
CA GLN A 520 27.99 -12.55 9.91
C GLN A 520 27.40 -13.71 10.71
N TYR A 521 26.64 -13.40 11.76
CA TYR A 521 25.98 -14.43 12.57
C TYR A 521 24.90 -15.18 11.77
N TRP A 522 24.09 -14.49 10.96
CA TRP A 522 23.05 -15.14 10.14
C TRP A 522 23.66 -16.10 9.11
N TRP A 523 24.81 -15.74 8.53
CA TRP A 523 25.55 -16.68 7.67
C TRP A 523 26.14 -17.88 8.43
N LYS A 524 26.61 -17.69 9.67
CA LYS A 524 27.04 -18.82 10.50
C LYS A 524 25.85 -19.71 10.89
N LEU A 525 24.70 -19.09 11.13
CA LEU A 525 23.45 -19.79 11.42
C LEU A 525 23.01 -20.62 10.21
N SER A 526 23.06 -20.09 8.99
CA SER A 526 22.77 -20.88 7.78
C SER A 526 23.68 -22.10 7.67
N ASP A 527 24.99 -21.92 7.86
CA ASP A 527 25.96 -23.01 7.79
C ASP A 527 25.66 -24.08 8.85
N THR A 528 25.24 -23.65 10.04
CA THR A 528 24.80 -24.53 11.13
C THR A 528 23.57 -25.32 10.74
N LEU A 529 22.53 -24.67 10.20
CA LEU A 529 21.28 -25.33 9.83
C LEU A 529 21.47 -26.34 8.70
N VAL A 530 22.31 -26.03 7.71
CA VAL A 530 22.64 -26.94 6.60
C VAL A 530 23.32 -28.20 7.12
N VAL A 531 24.29 -28.07 8.02
CA VAL A 531 24.98 -29.24 8.58
C VAL A 531 24.05 -30.03 9.50
N ARG A 532 23.35 -29.34 10.41
CA ARG A 532 22.52 -29.96 11.44
C ARG A 532 21.33 -30.69 10.85
N TYR A 533 20.71 -30.16 9.81
CA TYR A 533 19.51 -30.76 9.20
C TYR A 533 19.78 -31.02 7.72
N ASN A 534 20.32 -32.19 7.44
CA ASN A 534 20.65 -32.63 6.09
C ASN A 534 20.06 -34.01 5.83
N ASP A 535 19.47 -34.20 4.65
CA ASP A 535 18.92 -35.48 4.17
C ASP A 535 17.92 -36.16 5.13
N GLY A 536 17.19 -35.37 5.93
CA GLY A 536 16.24 -35.89 6.92
C GLY A 536 16.87 -36.41 8.22
N PHE A 537 18.15 -36.10 8.45
CA PHE A 537 18.88 -36.41 9.68
C PHE A 537 19.15 -35.16 10.51
N TYR A 538 19.24 -35.37 11.82
CA TYR A 538 19.78 -34.41 12.77
C TYR A 538 21.23 -34.79 13.08
N ASN A 539 22.17 -34.04 12.51
CA ASN A 539 23.60 -34.40 12.49
C ASN A 539 24.41 -33.59 13.50
N PHE A 540 25.21 -34.30 14.28
CA PHE A 540 26.20 -33.75 15.22
C PHE A 540 25.56 -32.76 16.21
N PRO A 541 24.54 -33.17 16.99
CA PRO A 541 23.94 -32.33 18.00
C PRO A 541 24.98 -31.70 18.93
N PRO A 542 24.75 -30.50 19.47
CA PRO A 542 25.65 -29.91 20.45
C PRO A 542 25.91 -30.81 21.67
N SER A 543 24.93 -31.64 22.05
CA SER A 543 25.03 -32.62 23.14
C SER A 543 25.85 -33.86 22.78
N ASP A 544 25.91 -34.24 21.50
CA ASP A 544 26.71 -35.36 21.01
C ASP A 544 27.23 -35.08 19.59
N PRO A 545 28.39 -34.42 19.45
CA PRO A 545 28.94 -34.02 18.15
C PRO A 545 29.35 -35.18 17.23
N ALA A 546 29.23 -36.44 17.66
CA ALA A 546 29.50 -37.61 16.83
C ALA A 546 28.22 -38.34 16.38
N ALA A 547 27.06 -37.99 16.94
CA ALA A 547 25.79 -38.64 16.64
C ALA A 547 25.17 -38.17 15.33
N VAL A 548 24.41 -39.08 14.71
CA VAL A 548 23.52 -38.81 13.57
C VAL A 548 22.20 -39.49 13.89
N GLU A 549 21.12 -38.72 13.95
CA GLU A 549 19.79 -39.19 14.35
C GLU A 549 18.79 -39.05 13.21
N HIS A 550 17.88 -40.04 13.07
CA HIS A 550 16.76 -39.92 12.14
C HIS A 550 15.71 -38.98 12.73
N ILE A 551 15.34 -37.93 11.97
CA ILE A 551 14.28 -37.01 12.38
C ILE A 551 12.91 -37.70 12.28
N GLY A 552 12.66 -38.34 11.14
CA GLY A 552 11.38 -39.00 10.85
C GLY A 552 10.18 -38.05 10.82
N TYR A 553 8.99 -38.60 10.60
CA TYR A 553 7.75 -37.84 10.71
C TYR A 553 7.24 -37.87 12.16
N PRO A 554 6.84 -36.72 12.73
CA PRO A 554 6.22 -36.69 14.04
C PRO A 554 4.96 -37.54 14.13
N ALA A 555 4.73 -38.15 15.31
CA ALA A 555 3.65 -39.11 15.52
C ALA A 555 2.26 -38.48 15.36
N ASP A 556 2.10 -37.21 15.73
CA ASP A 556 0.89 -36.42 15.53
C ASP A 556 0.59 -36.17 14.05
N PHE A 557 1.60 -35.85 13.24
CA PHE A 557 1.44 -35.75 11.78
C PHE A 557 1.04 -37.10 11.17
N LEU A 558 1.72 -38.19 11.56
CA LEU A 558 1.39 -39.55 11.10
C LEU A 558 -0.05 -39.93 11.48
N ALA A 559 -0.49 -39.60 12.70
CA ALA A 559 -1.87 -39.82 13.13
C ALA A 559 -2.86 -38.99 12.31
N MET A 560 -2.54 -37.72 12.02
CA MET A 560 -3.39 -36.80 11.26
C MET A 560 -3.66 -37.29 9.84
N ILE A 561 -2.66 -37.88 9.18
CA ILE A 561 -2.80 -38.44 7.84
C ILE A 561 -3.37 -39.86 7.82
N GLY A 562 -3.64 -40.46 8.99
CA GLY A 562 -4.18 -41.82 9.09
C GLY A 562 -3.14 -42.91 8.79
N TYR A 563 -1.87 -42.68 9.14
CA TYR A 563 -0.77 -43.61 8.89
C TYR A 563 -1.08 -45.02 9.43
N SER A 564 -0.95 -46.02 8.55
CA SER A 564 -1.32 -47.41 8.85
C SER A 564 -0.52 -48.39 7.99
N ASN A 565 -0.68 -49.69 8.22
CA ASN A 565 -0.05 -50.72 7.38
C ASN A 565 -0.46 -50.66 5.90
N TYR A 566 -1.50 -49.91 5.55
CA TYR A 566 -2.00 -49.76 4.17
C TYR A 566 -1.43 -48.54 3.44
N PHE A 567 -0.56 -47.74 4.08
CA PHE A 567 0.02 -46.53 3.51
C PHE A 567 1.03 -46.75 2.36
N TYR A 568 1.15 -47.99 1.86
CA TYR A 568 1.93 -48.31 0.66
C TYR A 568 1.20 -47.94 -0.64
N THR A 569 -0.10 -47.62 -0.57
CA THR A 569 -0.87 -47.07 -1.70
C THR A 569 -1.08 -45.57 -1.55
N PRO A 570 -1.30 -44.82 -2.65
CA PRO A 570 -1.62 -43.39 -2.59
C PRO A 570 -2.83 -43.12 -1.69
N GLN A 571 -2.67 -42.16 -0.79
CA GLN A 571 -3.73 -41.69 0.11
C GLN A 571 -4.15 -40.27 -0.29
N TYR A 572 -5.46 -40.02 -0.34
CA TYR A 572 -6.01 -38.69 -0.59
C TYR A 572 -6.59 -38.15 0.71
N VAL A 573 -6.21 -36.92 1.06
CA VAL A 573 -6.73 -36.24 2.26
C VAL A 573 -8.24 -36.02 2.08
N GLN A 574 -9.03 -36.48 3.04
CA GLN A 574 -10.47 -36.24 3.11
C GLN A 574 -10.76 -35.08 4.08
N PRO A 575 -11.84 -34.31 3.89
CA PRO A 575 -12.24 -33.28 4.84
C PRO A 575 -12.44 -33.88 6.24
N ALA A 576 -11.72 -33.36 7.23
CA ALA A 576 -11.90 -33.77 8.61
C ALA A 576 -13.25 -33.26 9.15
N THR A 577 -13.97 -34.10 9.89
CA THR A 577 -15.24 -33.74 10.54
C THR A 577 -15.03 -32.98 11.85
N SER A 578 -13.80 -32.91 12.39
CA SER A 578 -13.41 -32.14 13.59
C SER A 578 -11.88 -31.94 13.66
N SER A 579 -11.42 -30.95 14.45
CA SER A 579 -9.99 -30.75 14.74
C SER A 579 -9.50 -31.82 15.73
N ILE A 580 -8.38 -32.49 15.42
CA ILE A 580 -7.71 -33.43 16.33
C ILE A 580 -6.53 -32.70 17.00
N THR A 581 -6.52 -32.63 18.33
CA THR A 581 -5.40 -32.08 19.11
C THR A 581 -4.39 -33.18 19.46
N ALA A 582 -3.13 -32.80 19.70
CA ALA A 582 -2.09 -33.76 20.11
C ALA A 582 -2.44 -34.49 21.42
N GLU A 583 -3.14 -33.84 22.35
CA GLU A 583 -3.64 -34.46 23.59
C GLU A 583 -4.73 -35.52 23.34
N GLU A 584 -5.59 -35.33 22.33
CA GLU A 584 -6.62 -36.31 21.95
C GLU A 584 -6.01 -37.59 21.35
N VAL A 585 -4.86 -37.48 20.68
CA VAL A 585 -4.11 -38.64 20.16
C VAL A 585 -3.50 -39.43 21.32
N VAL A 586 -2.88 -38.76 22.30
CA VAL A 586 -2.27 -39.41 23.47
C VAL A 586 -3.34 -40.09 24.35
N THR A 587 -4.51 -39.47 24.52
CA THR A 587 -5.59 -40.04 25.34
C THR A 587 -6.29 -41.22 24.66
N ARG A 588 -6.49 -41.21 23.33
CA ARG A 588 -7.13 -42.33 22.59
C ARG A 588 -6.32 -43.63 22.61
N HIS A 589 -4.98 -43.55 22.71
CA HIS A 589 -4.13 -44.75 22.75
C HIS A 589 -3.91 -45.32 24.16
N SER A 590 -4.30 -44.60 25.23
CA SER A 590 -3.89 -44.97 26.60
C SER A 590 -4.79 -45.98 27.33
N THR A 591 -6.07 -46.13 26.97
CA THR A 591 -6.99 -47.00 27.75
C THR A 591 -7.21 -48.38 27.13
N ILE A 592 -7.26 -48.48 25.80
CA ILE A 592 -7.54 -49.76 25.12
C ILE A 592 -6.27 -50.62 24.98
N GLN A 593 -5.10 -50.01 24.74
CA GLN A 593 -3.85 -50.75 24.60
C GLN A 593 -3.28 -51.24 25.94
N VAL A 594 -3.45 -50.49 27.04
CA VAL A 594 -2.98 -50.93 28.37
C VAL A 594 -3.74 -52.18 28.85
N PHE A 595 -5.05 -52.26 28.61
CA PHE A 595 -5.84 -53.46 28.94
C PHE A 595 -5.46 -54.68 28.08
N LEU A 596 -5.22 -54.49 26.78
CA LEU A 596 -4.80 -55.56 25.88
C LEU A 596 -3.37 -56.04 26.16
N ILE A 597 -2.44 -55.14 26.50
CA ILE A 597 -1.05 -55.49 26.86
C ILE A 597 -1.00 -56.26 28.19
N LEU A 598 -1.85 -55.91 29.17
CA LEU A 598 -1.95 -56.66 30.43
C LEU A 598 -2.52 -58.08 30.24
N LEU A 599 -3.53 -58.23 29.38
CA LEU A 599 -4.12 -59.54 29.07
C LEU A 599 -3.18 -60.45 28.27
N VAL A 600 -2.48 -59.88 27.27
CA VAL A 600 -1.49 -60.62 26.47
C VAL A 600 -0.23 -60.92 27.28
N GLY A 601 0.21 -59.99 28.13
CA GLY A 601 1.35 -60.19 29.03
C GLY A 601 1.13 -61.30 30.08
N ALA A 602 -0.09 -61.39 30.64
CA ALA A 602 -0.45 -62.48 31.54
C ALA A 602 -0.50 -63.84 30.83
N PHE A 603 -1.02 -63.89 29.60
CA PHE A 603 -1.09 -65.12 28.80
C PHE A 603 0.30 -65.59 28.32
N VAL A 604 1.13 -64.65 27.84
CA VAL A 604 2.50 -64.95 27.40
C VAL A 604 3.38 -65.34 28.59
N GLY A 605 3.24 -64.69 29.76
CA GLY A 605 3.97 -65.04 30.98
C GLY A 605 3.66 -66.46 31.48
N PHE A 606 2.41 -66.90 31.36
CA PHE A 606 2.01 -68.27 31.71
C PHE A 606 2.61 -69.31 30.74
N VAL A 607 2.62 -69.01 29.44
CA VAL A 607 3.16 -69.91 28.39
C VAL A 607 4.70 -69.93 28.36
N THR A 608 5.36 -68.81 28.67
CA THR A 608 6.84 -68.75 28.76
C THR A 608 7.34 -69.36 30.06
N GLY A 609 6.66 -69.19 31.19
CA GLY A 609 6.99 -69.87 32.44
C GLY A 609 6.96 -71.40 32.31
N PHE A 610 5.96 -71.94 31.63
CA PHE A 610 5.83 -73.39 31.42
C PHE A 610 6.88 -73.97 30.45
N ASN A 611 7.35 -73.18 29.48
CA ASN A 611 8.36 -73.61 28.51
C ASN A 611 9.80 -73.40 29.00
N LEU A 612 10.08 -72.38 29.82
CA LEU A 612 11.40 -72.12 30.39
C LEU A 612 11.80 -73.18 31.42
N GLU A 613 10.86 -73.73 32.19
CA GLU A 613 11.06 -74.89 33.08
C GLU A 613 11.51 -76.14 32.29
N LYS A 614 11.01 -76.30 31.05
CA LYS A 614 11.29 -77.42 30.15
C LYS A 614 12.63 -77.28 29.42
N ILE A 615 13.06 -76.05 29.16
CA ILE A 615 14.32 -75.72 28.47
C ILE A 615 15.51 -75.72 29.45
N ARG A 616 15.31 -75.41 30.73
CA ARG A 616 16.36 -75.43 31.77
C ARG A 616 16.93 -76.83 32.05
N ARG A 617 16.23 -77.90 31.63
CA ARG A 617 16.70 -79.30 31.74
C ARG A 617 17.52 -79.81 30.55
N ARG A 618 17.79 -79.01 29.50
CA ARG A 618 18.34 -79.53 28.23
C ARG A 618 19.59 -78.88 27.64
N ARG A 619 20.32 -78.01 28.35
CA ARG A 619 21.59 -77.45 27.82
C ARG A 619 22.73 -77.47 28.84
N LEU A 620 23.24 -78.68 29.09
CA LEU A 620 24.67 -78.95 29.30
C LEU A 620 25.23 -79.36 27.93
N SER A 621 25.93 -78.46 27.23
CA SER A 621 27.04 -78.74 26.29
C SER A 621 27.39 -77.49 25.46
N THR A 622 28.67 -77.16 25.50
CA THR A 622 29.52 -76.08 24.94
C THR A 622 29.62 -76.06 23.37
N PRO A 623 30.57 -75.34 22.71
CA PRO A 623 30.53 -73.91 22.32
C PRO A 623 31.08 -73.60 20.86
N ASN A 624 31.22 -72.29 20.54
CA ASN A 624 32.26 -71.61 19.72
C ASN A 624 32.16 -71.29 18.20
N HIS A 625 32.67 -70.05 17.92
CA HIS A 625 33.34 -69.46 16.72
C HIS A 625 32.50 -68.95 15.52
N ALA A 626 32.87 -67.93 14.71
CA ALA A 626 33.79 -66.78 14.76
C ALA A 626 33.62 -65.91 13.45
N THR A 627 33.90 -64.60 13.54
CA THR A 627 34.47 -63.63 12.54
C THR A 627 34.09 -63.57 11.04
N ALA A 628 33.88 -62.34 10.52
CA ALA A 628 34.69 -61.69 9.45
C ALA A 628 34.19 -60.27 9.04
N THR A 629 35.12 -59.42 8.60
CA THR A 629 35.05 -57.97 8.24
C THR A 629 35.36 -57.72 6.73
N PRO A 630 35.34 -56.48 6.17
CA PRO A 630 34.83 -56.12 4.82
C PRO A 630 35.91 -55.75 3.76
N PRO A 631 35.54 -55.22 2.57
CA PRO A 631 36.31 -54.11 1.99
C PRO A 631 35.57 -53.03 1.12
N THR A 632 36.00 -51.78 1.32
CA THR A 632 36.42 -50.65 0.41
C THR A 632 35.72 -50.20 -0.91
N ARG A 633 35.43 -48.87 -0.91
CA ARG A 633 35.49 -47.76 -1.93
C ARG A 633 35.87 -47.99 -3.42
N SER A 634 35.09 -47.36 -4.32
CA SER A 634 35.46 -46.38 -5.39
C SER A 634 34.14 -45.94 -6.09
N GLY A 635 33.92 -44.79 -6.73
CA GLY A 635 34.71 -43.64 -7.16
C GLY A 635 33.77 -42.54 -7.72
N TYR A 636 34.26 -41.30 -7.74
CA TYR A 636 33.59 -40.11 -8.27
C TYR A 636 33.84 -39.93 -9.79
N ALA A 637 32.80 -39.60 -10.55
CA ALA A 637 32.83 -38.83 -11.80
C ALA A 637 31.41 -38.25 -12.02
N ARG A 638 31.14 -36.98 -11.69
CA ARG A 638 31.15 -35.79 -12.57
C ARG A 638 30.36 -35.95 -13.87
N LEU A 639 29.26 -35.21 -13.99
CA LEU A 639 28.84 -34.44 -15.17
C LEU A 639 27.53 -33.69 -14.83
N PHE A 640 27.62 -32.42 -14.43
CA PHE A 640 26.70 -31.33 -14.79
C PHE A 640 27.40 -30.02 -14.44
N ASP A 641 27.50 -29.17 -15.46
CA ASP A 641 28.10 -27.84 -15.50
C ASP A 641 27.22 -27.04 -16.49
N PRO A 642 27.22 -25.70 -16.51
CA PRO A 642 26.98 -24.73 -15.45
C PRO A 642 25.66 -23.96 -15.71
N LEU A 643 25.11 -23.34 -14.67
CA LEU A 643 24.05 -22.31 -14.73
C LEU A 643 22.69 -22.73 -15.30
N LEU A 644 21.80 -23.17 -14.40
CA LEU A 644 20.42 -22.70 -14.31
C LEU A 644 20.01 -22.65 -12.84
#